data_AF-A0A1I3QWA3-F1
#
_entry.id   AF-A0A1I3QWA3-F1
#
_cell.length_a   1.000
_cell.length_b   1.000
_cell.length_c   1.000
_cell.angle_alpha   90.00
_cell.angle_beta   90.00
_cell.angle_gamma   90.00
#
_symmetry.space_group_name_H-M   'P 1'
#
loop_
_entity.id
_entity.type
_entity.pdbx_description
1 polymer ?
#
loop_
_entity_poly.entity_id
_entity_poly.type
_entity_poly.pdbx_seq_one_letter_code
_entity_poly.pdbx_strand_id
1 'polypeptide(L)'
;MKRLIYALLALLIQQMPVSAQQSDVRTTTTKIADLLALQPSETSVRFREAMGQIERFTASDIAALLKQLTPPGEGNNAGIEYAANSYSYHVVLPGKTSQRATFIQGAIEALKALDNRDNKGFVIQLLQNAGDDSAVDALSFYLTDAYLSEKAARALSRIGTERAGAALLQALERSEGIAAVNIVDGLGFMSYSPAEQVVLAKANTSDRALRRISLYALSQLGGAASQTLLADAAKSADYKYDPTEATAAYINYLHKQIANGETAAASKAASKLVKEAEQADQVHTRIAALSLLTEINKEQQVKMLLKASRDENPVYRNAALGLLSPYLNSTVSSKLVKRLDKAEEQVQVDVLRYVANHKQTETLPVVRKALGSAAPAVRVAAVNALHQLDPDAADGELIALLSGSDDQTRQAIKQVFLTSKNKQLTQQVITALKNEKNADVQVLLIDFLGQRGAGESMPATLDIIGSNASKEVKAAAFNALPQIARSEDLDKLLDLLTDENKEYAGAIQAAAVAAVEFGENQETKTQSVISRLQAADATQKPFFFPVLSGIGGKDALQVVAGYTDQGDPLLRGAATSALANWTGEEALPQLIALSRKKVTDSGQLDAIINGLVRLIDGADIPADQKVLYLRDAFEAAQTVEQKKSVLRALDANKTYNALLFAGKFLDDEQLKSTAANTVMNIALENKGFYGADVVRLLNRVIELLSGSESSYLREAIQKHLNELPKGPGFVSLFNGKDLTGWKGLVANPIKRAAMDANTLAEAQVKADETMRGGWSVQNGELFFNGHGDNIATVKQYGDFEMLVDWKLAKDGKDGDAGIYLRGTPQVQIWDTSRVNVGAQVGSGGLYNNQKHESKPLKVADNPLGEWNTFRIRMVGDRVTVYLNGELVTDSVVLENYWDRSLPIFPKEQIELQAHGTHVFYRDVYIRELPRKEVFTLPENEKREGFNVLFDGTNLDAWRGNTDAYSINDEGALAVVPTEGSGGNLFTKEEFSDFVYRFEFRLTPGANNGIGIRAPLEGDAAYAGMEIQVLDDGAEMYKDIAEYQHHGSVYGVIPAKQGHLRPVGEWNEEEIYLKGNKIRVTLNGTVIVDGDLAEASKNGTLDHKQHPGLTRKSGHIGFLGHGSEVYFRNIRVKRL
;
A
#
# COMPACT_ATOMS: atom_id res chain seq x y z
N MET A 1 65.52 28.19 12.17
CA MET A 1 65.81 27.64 13.51
C MET A 1 65.07 28.50 14.52
N LYS A 2 64.06 28.09 15.25
CA LYS A 2 63.68 26.80 15.86
C LYS A 2 62.15 26.87 16.03
N ARG A 3 61.23 26.10 15.45
CA ARG A 3 61.21 24.74 14.86
C ARG A 3 61.69 23.60 15.76
N LEU A 4 61.84 23.82 17.08
CA LEU A 4 62.30 22.75 17.99
C LEU A 4 61.65 22.74 19.38
N ILE A 5 60.53 23.43 19.58
CA ILE A 5 59.79 23.39 20.87
C ILE A 5 58.35 22.90 20.68
N TYR A 6 57.73 23.11 19.51
CA TYR A 6 56.41 22.55 19.20
C TYR A 6 56.42 21.06 18.77
N ALA A 7 57.59 20.44 18.65
CA ALA A 7 57.74 19.03 18.25
C ALA A 7 57.91 18.03 19.42
N LEU A 8 58.01 18.52 20.67
CA LEU A 8 58.29 17.65 21.83
C LEU A 8 57.13 17.56 22.85
N LEU A 9 56.06 18.34 22.69
CA LEU A 9 54.85 18.24 23.52
C LEU A 9 53.66 17.57 22.82
N ALA A 10 53.80 17.23 21.53
CA ALA A 10 52.79 16.51 20.75
C ALA A 10 53.01 14.97 20.72
N LEU A 11 53.96 14.44 21.50
CA LEU A 11 54.41 13.04 21.40
C LEU A 11 54.20 12.20 22.66
N LEU A 12 53.42 12.66 23.65
CA LEU A 12 53.26 11.93 24.93
C LEU A 12 51.83 11.79 25.48
N ILE A 13 50.79 11.99 24.67
CA ILE A 13 49.42 11.64 25.05
C ILE A 13 48.68 11.02 23.84
N GLN A 14 49.12 9.83 23.44
CA GLN A 14 48.25 8.84 22.80
C GLN A 14 48.49 7.49 23.49
N GLN A 15 48.03 7.38 24.73
CA GLN A 15 47.64 6.08 25.25
C GLN A 15 46.24 5.80 24.72
N MET A 16 46.16 4.93 23.72
CA MET A 16 44.91 4.30 23.34
C MET A 16 44.34 3.58 24.57
N PRO A 17 43.06 3.75 24.92
CA PRO A 17 42.44 2.83 25.84
C PRO A 17 42.31 1.48 25.11
N VAL A 18 43.17 0.54 25.50
CA VAL A 18 42.88 -0.87 25.39
C VAL A 18 41.58 -1.09 26.16
N SER A 19 40.44 -1.07 25.47
CA SER A 19 39.20 -1.57 26.07
C SER A 19 39.34 -3.08 26.17
N ALA A 20 39.66 -3.50 27.39
CA ALA A 20 39.52 -4.86 27.86
C ALA A 20 38.07 -5.33 27.63
N GLN A 21 37.97 -6.57 27.19
CA GLN A 21 36.76 -7.36 27.04
C GLN A 21 36.08 -7.50 28.42
N GLN A 22 35.15 -6.60 28.77
CA GLN A 22 34.20 -6.88 29.85
C GLN A 22 33.28 -8.00 29.36
N SER A 23 33.28 -9.14 30.05
CA SER A 23 32.42 -10.28 29.73
C SER A 23 30.95 -9.87 29.87
N ASP A 24 30.16 -10.01 28.80
CA ASP A 24 28.72 -9.84 28.81
C ASP A 24 28.10 -10.86 29.80
N VAL A 25 27.66 -10.37 30.97
CA VAL A 25 27.22 -11.16 32.14
C VAL A 25 25.82 -11.78 31.94
N ARG A 26 25.13 -11.47 30.84
CA ARG A 26 23.80 -12.01 30.54
C ARG A 26 23.85 -13.51 30.21
N THR A 27 22.79 -14.24 30.58
CA THR A 27 22.64 -15.65 30.17
C THR A 27 22.40 -15.77 28.67
N THR A 28 22.77 -16.90 28.06
CA THR A 28 22.52 -17.19 26.64
C THR A 28 21.04 -16.99 26.26
N THR A 29 20.11 -17.44 27.11
CA THR A 29 18.67 -17.28 26.89
C THR A 29 18.26 -15.81 26.85
N THR A 30 18.76 -15.00 27.78
CA THR A 30 18.48 -13.55 27.85
C THR A 30 19.04 -12.84 26.61
N LYS A 31 20.29 -13.15 26.22
CA LYS A 31 20.92 -12.60 25.02
C LYS A 31 20.09 -12.86 23.76
N ILE A 32 19.58 -14.08 23.60
CA ILE A 32 18.75 -14.48 22.45
C ILE A 32 17.40 -13.76 22.47
N ALA A 33 16.73 -13.67 23.62
CA ALA A 33 15.46 -12.98 23.75
C ALA A 33 15.56 -11.48 23.39
N ASP A 34 16.59 -10.79 23.91
CA ASP A 34 16.86 -9.38 23.62
C ASP A 34 17.08 -9.17 22.11
N LEU A 35 17.80 -10.09 21.47
CA LEU A 35 18.07 -10.04 20.04
C LEU A 35 16.79 -10.22 19.22
N LEU A 36 15.96 -11.22 19.56
CA LEU A 36 14.75 -11.54 18.81
C LEU A 36 13.67 -10.47 18.97
N ALA A 37 13.66 -9.74 20.09
CA ALA A 37 12.78 -8.58 20.28
C ALA A 37 13.05 -7.44 19.28
N LEU A 38 14.25 -7.41 18.67
CA LEU A 38 14.62 -6.45 17.63
C LEU A 38 14.30 -6.94 16.20
N GLN A 39 13.66 -8.11 16.04
CA GLN A 39 13.40 -8.74 14.75
C GLN A 39 11.91 -8.86 14.39
N PRO A 40 11.54 -8.67 13.10
CA PRO A 40 12.40 -8.17 12.02
C PRO A 40 12.72 -6.68 12.22
N SER A 41 13.94 -6.26 11.92
CA SER A 41 14.34 -4.86 12.10
C SER A 41 13.69 -3.94 11.05
N GLU A 42 12.63 -3.23 11.43
CA GLU A 42 11.87 -2.31 10.55
C GLU A 42 12.62 -1.00 10.23
N THR A 43 13.69 -0.68 10.98
CA THR A 43 14.48 0.54 10.80
C THR A 43 15.97 0.27 10.79
N SER A 44 16.74 1.15 10.14
CA SER A 44 18.21 1.05 10.09
C SER A 44 18.88 1.20 11.47
N VAL A 45 18.22 1.87 12.42
CA VAL A 45 18.70 2.00 13.82
C VAL A 45 18.57 0.67 14.55
N ARG A 46 17.38 0.05 14.53
CA ARG A 46 17.14 -1.27 15.14
C ARG A 46 18.01 -2.35 14.52
N PHE A 47 18.23 -2.28 13.21
CA PHE A 47 19.14 -3.19 12.52
C PHE A 47 20.56 -3.10 13.07
N ARG A 48 21.12 -1.89 13.23
CA ARG A 48 22.47 -1.70 13.79
C ARG A 48 22.56 -2.16 15.24
N GLU A 49 21.52 -1.93 16.02
CA GLU A 49 21.44 -2.39 17.40
C GLU A 49 21.46 -3.92 17.49
N ALA A 50 20.62 -4.59 16.69
CA ALA A 50 20.60 -6.04 16.60
C ALA A 50 21.96 -6.62 16.18
N MET A 51 22.60 -6.04 15.17
CA MET A 51 23.95 -6.48 14.77
C MET A 51 24.96 -6.29 15.91
N GLY A 52 24.90 -5.16 16.64
CA GLY A 52 25.73 -4.89 17.81
C GLY A 52 25.49 -5.85 18.97
N GLN A 53 24.28 -6.38 19.13
CA GLN A 53 23.98 -7.42 20.12
C GLN A 53 24.62 -8.76 19.73
N ILE A 54 24.44 -9.21 18.46
CA ILE A 54 25.02 -10.48 18.00
C ILE A 54 26.56 -10.44 18.04
N GLU A 55 27.19 -9.27 17.83
CA GLU A 55 28.66 -9.12 17.96
C GLU A 55 29.24 -9.48 19.32
N ARG A 56 28.41 -9.51 20.37
CA ARG A 56 28.82 -9.89 21.73
C ARG A 56 28.54 -11.35 22.05
N PHE A 57 27.92 -12.09 21.13
CA PHE A 57 27.62 -13.50 21.33
C PHE A 57 28.90 -14.33 21.25
N THR A 58 29.00 -15.34 22.11
CA THR A 58 30.00 -16.41 21.96
C THR A 58 29.55 -17.40 20.87
N ALA A 59 30.46 -18.28 20.42
CA ALA A 59 30.10 -19.34 19.48
C ALA A 59 28.95 -20.22 20.01
N SER A 60 28.96 -20.55 21.30
CA SER A 60 27.89 -21.32 21.94
C SER A 60 26.57 -20.56 22.03
N ASP A 61 26.60 -19.22 22.18
CA ASP A 61 25.38 -18.40 22.14
C ASP A 61 24.75 -18.41 20.72
N ILE A 62 25.57 -18.30 19.68
CA ILE A 62 25.14 -18.39 18.27
C ILE A 62 24.60 -19.79 17.97
N ALA A 63 25.26 -20.83 18.49
CA ALA A 63 24.79 -22.20 18.35
C ALA A 63 23.44 -22.41 19.05
N ALA A 64 23.26 -21.85 20.24
CA ALA A 64 22.01 -21.91 20.99
C ALA A 64 20.87 -21.16 20.29
N LEU A 65 21.13 -20.01 19.66
CA LEU A 65 20.16 -19.28 18.84
C LEU A 65 19.66 -20.16 17.68
N LEU A 66 20.57 -20.76 16.92
CA LEU A 66 20.22 -21.57 15.75
C LEU A 66 19.54 -22.90 16.13
N LYS A 67 19.79 -23.44 17.33
CA LYS A 67 19.10 -24.62 17.86
C LYS A 67 17.62 -24.39 18.17
N GLN A 68 17.17 -23.15 18.26
CA GLN A 68 15.75 -22.83 18.46
C GLN A 68 14.93 -22.94 17.17
N LEU A 69 15.55 -23.18 16.01
CA LEU A 69 14.84 -23.42 14.75
C LEU A 69 13.95 -24.67 14.86
N THR A 70 12.68 -24.50 14.49
CA THR A 70 11.69 -25.57 14.39
C THR A 70 11.54 -26.04 12.93
N PRO A 71 11.03 -27.25 12.66
CA PRO A 71 10.74 -27.68 11.30
C PRO A 71 9.78 -26.71 10.56
N PRO A 72 9.89 -26.56 9.22
CA PRO A 72 9.01 -25.69 8.45
C PRO A 72 7.53 -26.01 8.68
N GLY A 73 6.74 -25.01 9.08
CA GLY A 73 5.30 -25.13 9.36
C GLY A 73 4.93 -25.48 10.81
N GLU A 74 5.91 -25.77 11.68
CA GLU A 74 5.67 -26.18 13.08
C GLU A 74 6.00 -25.07 14.12
N GLY A 75 6.49 -23.91 13.69
CA GLY A 75 6.80 -22.78 14.58
C GLY A 75 7.17 -21.48 13.86
N ASN A 76 7.48 -20.43 14.62
CA ASN A 76 7.86 -19.12 14.08
C ASN A 76 9.39 -18.97 14.04
N ASN A 77 10.00 -19.32 12.90
CA ASN A 77 11.44 -19.17 12.69
C ASN A 77 11.86 -17.76 12.23
N ALA A 78 10.91 -16.87 11.88
CA ALA A 78 11.18 -15.65 11.12
C ALA A 78 12.20 -14.72 11.81
N GLY A 79 12.12 -14.56 13.13
CA GLY A 79 13.06 -13.73 13.89
C GLY A 79 14.47 -14.30 13.91
N ILE A 80 14.60 -15.62 14.11
CA ILE A 80 15.89 -16.33 14.16
C ILE A 80 16.56 -16.30 12.78
N GLU A 81 15.78 -16.62 11.73
CA GLU A 81 16.26 -16.64 10.35
C GLU A 81 16.71 -15.26 9.90
N TYR A 82 15.93 -14.21 10.21
CA TYR A 82 16.28 -12.83 9.88
C TYR A 82 17.57 -12.42 10.60
N ALA A 83 17.65 -12.60 11.93
CA ALA A 83 18.84 -12.23 12.71
C ALA A 83 20.11 -12.92 12.18
N ALA A 84 20.08 -14.25 12.05
CA ALA A 84 21.25 -15.03 11.68
C ALA A 84 21.67 -14.79 10.22
N ASN A 85 20.71 -14.67 9.30
CA ASN A 85 21.00 -14.39 7.90
C ASN A 85 21.59 -12.99 7.73
N SER A 86 20.99 -11.95 8.32
CA SER A 86 21.54 -10.60 8.28
C SER A 86 22.94 -10.54 8.87
N TYR A 87 23.18 -11.23 9.98
CA TYR A 87 24.48 -11.24 10.61
C TYR A 87 25.55 -11.96 9.77
N SER A 88 25.18 -13.01 9.05
CA SER A 88 26.11 -13.72 8.15
C SER A 88 26.71 -12.82 7.05
N TYR A 89 25.97 -11.79 6.60
CA TYR A 89 26.49 -10.77 5.69
C TYR A 89 27.21 -9.62 6.42
N HIS A 90 26.81 -9.32 7.64
CA HIS A 90 27.43 -8.26 8.43
C HIS A 90 28.86 -8.60 8.84
N VAL A 91 29.13 -9.86 9.21
CA VAL A 91 30.45 -10.30 9.69
C VAL A 91 31.53 -10.34 8.60
N VAL A 92 31.18 -10.27 7.32
CA VAL A 92 32.17 -10.21 6.22
C VAL A 92 32.64 -8.79 5.92
N LEU A 93 32.09 -7.77 6.59
CA LEU A 93 32.55 -6.39 6.46
C LEU A 93 33.98 -6.20 7.00
N PRO A 94 34.75 -5.23 6.47
CA PRO A 94 36.11 -4.93 6.94
C PRO A 94 36.15 -4.69 8.47
N GLY A 95 37.15 -5.28 9.15
CA GLY A 95 37.38 -5.10 10.58
C GLY A 95 36.66 -6.09 11.51
N LYS A 96 35.93 -7.09 10.98
CA LYS A 96 35.14 -8.06 11.77
C LYS A 96 35.68 -9.50 11.81
N THR A 97 36.99 -9.69 11.59
CA THR A 97 37.60 -11.02 11.49
C THR A 97 37.34 -11.92 12.70
N SER A 98 37.38 -11.37 13.92
CA SER A 98 37.13 -12.14 15.16
C SER A 98 35.66 -12.56 15.30
N GLN A 99 34.74 -11.65 14.98
CA GLN A 99 33.30 -11.89 15.01
C GLN A 99 32.89 -12.90 13.95
N ARG A 100 33.49 -12.82 12.75
CA ARG A 100 33.32 -13.82 11.68
C ARG A 100 33.76 -15.20 12.14
N ALA A 101 34.95 -15.33 12.73
CA ALA A 101 35.45 -16.60 13.26
C ALA A 101 34.51 -17.19 14.34
N THR A 102 34.01 -16.33 15.24
CA THR A 102 33.04 -16.72 16.29
C THR A 102 31.71 -17.20 15.68
N PHE A 103 31.19 -16.49 14.68
CA PHE A 103 29.96 -16.87 13.99
C PHE A 103 30.08 -18.19 13.23
N ILE A 104 31.18 -18.39 12.51
CA ILE A 104 31.46 -19.65 11.81
C ILE A 104 31.51 -20.80 12.81
N GLN A 105 32.24 -20.65 13.92
CA GLN A 105 32.34 -21.68 14.95
C GLN A 105 30.97 -22.03 15.55
N GLY A 106 30.14 -21.01 15.85
CA GLY A 106 28.77 -21.23 16.36
C GLY A 106 27.84 -21.89 15.35
N ALA A 107 27.93 -21.52 14.07
CA ALA A 107 27.18 -22.18 13.00
C ALA A 107 27.63 -23.64 12.80
N ILE A 108 28.92 -23.96 12.91
CA ILE A 108 29.43 -25.34 12.88
C ILE A 108 28.89 -26.15 14.07
N GLU A 109 28.90 -25.57 15.27
CA GLU A 109 28.35 -26.21 16.48
C GLU A 109 26.84 -26.48 16.36
N ALA A 110 26.07 -25.52 15.83
CA ALA A 110 24.65 -25.72 15.54
C ALA A 110 24.42 -26.81 14.49
N LEU A 111 25.18 -26.79 13.39
CA LEU A 111 25.05 -27.74 12.29
C LEU A 111 25.26 -29.20 12.74
N LYS A 112 26.16 -29.42 13.70
CA LYS A 112 26.40 -30.75 14.30
C LYS A 112 25.28 -31.23 15.22
N ALA A 113 24.51 -30.30 15.79
CA ALA A 113 23.55 -30.58 16.86
C ALA A 113 22.08 -30.53 16.42
N LEU A 114 21.77 -29.94 15.27
CA LEU A 114 20.43 -29.98 14.67
C LEU A 114 20.14 -31.38 14.11
N ASP A 115 18.88 -31.79 14.10
CA ASP A 115 18.44 -33.07 13.49
C ASP A 115 17.68 -32.86 12.18
N ASN A 116 16.87 -31.81 12.08
CA ASN A 116 16.05 -31.53 10.90
C ASN A 116 16.91 -31.05 9.71
N ARG A 117 16.71 -31.67 8.55
CA ARG A 117 17.49 -31.41 7.32
C ARG A 117 17.29 -30.00 6.74
N ASP A 118 16.13 -29.39 6.88
CA ASP A 118 15.85 -28.04 6.40
C ASP A 118 16.57 -26.99 7.26
N ASN A 119 16.57 -27.20 8.58
CA ASN A 119 17.30 -26.34 9.51
C ASN A 119 18.82 -26.47 9.30
N LYS A 120 19.33 -27.69 9.07
CA LYS A 120 20.74 -27.88 8.65
C LYS A 120 21.04 -27.16 7.34
N GLY A 121 20.12 -27.24 6.38
CA GLY A 121 20.25 -26.56 5.10
C GLY A 121 20.34 -25.04 5.25
N PHE A 122 19.54 -24.45 6.13
CA PHE A 122 19.63 -23.02 6.47
C PHE A 122 20.98 -22.66 7.10
N VAL A 123 21.48 -23.45 8.06
CA VAL A 123 22.80 -23.19 8.68
C VAL A 123 23.95 -23.31 7.67
N ILE A 124 23.89 -24.26 6.73
CA ILE A 124 24.86 -24.36 5.64
C ILE A 124 24.80 -23.11 4.74
N GLN A 125 23.61 -22.52 4.51
CA GLN A 125 23.48 -21.26 3.77
C GLN A 125 24.15 -20.09 4.51
N LEU A 126 24.07 -20.04 5.85
CA LEU A 126 24.80 -19.04 6.63
C LEU A 126 26.32 -19.20 6.47
N LEU A 127 26.81 -20.44 6.45
CA LEU A 127 28.22 -20.76 6.17
C LEU A 127 28.62 -20.46 4.72
N GLN A 128 27.71 -20.54 3.74
CA GLN A 128 27.99 -20.06 2.39
C GLN A 128 28.22 -18.54 2.37
N ASN A 129 27.51 -17.78 3.20
CA ASN A 129 27.64 -16.32 3.26
C ASN A 129 28.91 -15.89 3.99
N ALA A 130 29.21 -16.52 5.13
CA ALA A 130 30.27 -16.08 6.05
C ALA A 130 31.49 -17.02 6.14
N GLY A 131 31.41 -18.27 5.71
CA GLY A 131 32.39 -19.33 5.98
C GLY A 131 33.80 -19.07 5.44
N ASP A 132 34.79 -19.70 6.07
CA ASP A 132 36.20 -19.77 5.64
C ASP A 132 36.74 -21.20 5.81
N ASP A 133 38.06 -21.39 5.71
CA ASP A 133 38.72 -22.70 5.82
C ASP A 133 38.40 -23.48 7.09
N SER A 134 38.00 -22.82 8.18
CA SER A 134 37.60 -23.49 9.42
C SER A 134 36.29 -24.29 9.28
N ALA A 135 35.43 -23.94 8.32
CA ALA A 135 34.17 -24.63 8.06
C ALA A 135 34.29 -25.82 7.11
N VAL A 136 35.43 -25.99 6.44
CA VAL A 136 35.59 -26.96 5.34
C VAL A 136 35.30 -28.39 5.78
N ASP A 137 35.84 -28.82 6.93
CA ASP A 137 35.65 -30.19 7.41
C ASP A 137 34.17 -30.46 7.77
N ALA A 138 33.49 -29.47 8.35
CA ALA A 138 32.08 -29.58 8.73
C ALA A 138 31.16 -29.65 7.50
N LEU A 139 31.44 -28.86 6.47
CA LEU A 139 30.69 -28.87 5.21
C LEU A 139 30.97 -30.15 4.40
N SER A 140 32.21 -30.64 4.40
CA SER A 140 32.62 -31.82 3.65
C SER A 140 31.86 -33.09 4.05
N PHE A 141 31.41 -33.17 5.30
CA PHE A 141 30.60 -34.28 5.79
C PHE A 141 29.28 -34.46 5.02
N TYR A 142 28.72 -33.36 4.49
CA TYR A 142 27.41 -33.35 3.83
C TYR A 142 27.50 -33.46 2.29
N LEU A 143 28.71 -33.55 1.72
CA LEU A 143 28.90 -33.57 0.26
C LEU A 143 28.35 -34.82 -0.42
N THR A 144 28.18 -35.93 0.30
CA THR A 144 27.59 -37.17 -0.21
C THR A 144 26.11 -37.32 0.17
N ASP A 145 25.52 -36.34 0.86
CA ASP A 145 24.13 -36.38 1.29
C ASP A 145 23.16 -36.06 0.12
N ALA A 146 22.09 -36.83 -0.01
CA ALA A 146 21.15 -36.67 -1.14
C ALA A 146 20.38 -35.33 -1.14
N TYR A 147 20.24 -34.67 0.02
CA TYR A 147 19.53 -33.41 0.17
C TYR A 147 20.48 -32.22 0.42
N LEU A 148 21.52 -32.43 1.23
CA LEU A 148 22.41 -31.36 1.68
C LEU A 148 23.65 -31.16 0.80
N SER A 149 23.97 -32.09 -0.11
CA SER A 149 25.16 -32.00 -0.96
C SER A 149 25.20 -30.74 -1.82
N GLU A 150 24.06 -30.27 -2.34
CA GLU A 150 24.00 -29.03 -3.12
C GLU A 150 24.44 -27.83 -2.28
N LYS A 151 23.85 -27.69 -1.08
CA LYS A 151 24.13 -26.56 -0.19
C LYS A 151 25.57 -26.59 0.30
N ALA A 152 26.07 -27.78 0.66
CA ALA A 152 27.45 -27.96 1.11
C ALA A 152 28.46 -27.66 0.00
N ALA A 153 28.21 -28.14 -1.23
CA ALA A 153 29.07 -27.87 -2.37
C ALA A 153 29.12 -26.37 -2.69
N ARG A 154 27.96 -25.70 -2.74
CA ARG A 154 27.88 -24.25 -2.97
C ARG A 154 28.58 -23.44 -1.88
N ALA A 155 28.48 -23.85 -0.61
CA ALA A 155 29.19 -23.22 0.49
C ALA A 155 30.71 -23.33 0.33
N LEU A 156 31.24 -24.52 0.03
CA LEU A 156 32.68 -24.72 -0.22
C LEU A 156 33.17 -23.95 -1.45
N SER A 157 32.38 -23.93 -2.53
CA SER A 157 32.72 -23.16 -3.72
C SER A 157 32.75 -21.66 -3.49
N ARG A 158 31.93 -21.16 -2.56
CA ARG A 158 31.95 -19.76 -2.17
C ARG A 158 33.11 -19.41 -1.24
N ILE A 159 33.55 -20.35 -0.40
CA ILE A 159 34.78 -20.23 0.39
C ILE A 159 36.00 -20.06 -0.54
N GLY A 160 36.04 -20.80 -1.65
CA GLY A 160 36.90 -20.47 -2.78
C GLY A 160 38.41 -20.67 -2.55
N THR A 161 38.82 -21.36 -1.49
CA THR A 161 40.23 -21.62 -1.16
C THR A 161 40.74 -22.94 -1.76
N GLU A 162 42.06 -23.11 -1.77
CA GLU A 162 42.73 -24.37 -2.16
C GLU A 162 42.20 -25.55 -1.34
N ARG A 163 42.01 -25.37 -0.03
CA ARG A 163 41.51 -26.41 0.86
C ARG A 163 40.06 -26.80 0.54
N ALA A 164 39.19 -25.83 0.26
CA ALA A 164 37.81 -26.09 -0.13
C ALA A 164 37.73 -26.82 -1.49
N GLY A 165 38.57 -26.41 -2.45
CA GLY A 165 38.69 -27.08 -3.76
C GLY A 165 39.18 -28.52 -3.64
N ALA A 166 40.22 -28.76 -2.83
CA ALA A 166 40.73 -30.09 -2.54
C ALA A 166 39.68 -30.99 -1.86
N ALA A 167 38.87 -30.45 -0.94
CA ALA A 167 37.79 -31.19 -0.29
C ALA A 167 36.67 -31.59 -1.26
N LEU A 168 36.26 -30.68 -2.14
CA LEU A 168 35.31 -30.98 -3.23
C LEU A 168 35.87 -32.05 -4.16
N LEU A 169 37.12 -31.91 -4.59
CA LEU A 169 37.79 -32.87 -5.47
C LEU A 169 37.86 -34.27 -4.83
N GLN A 170 38.28 -34.37 -3.57
CA GLN A 170 38.33 -35.63 -2.83
C GLN A 170 36.93 -36.26 -2.68
N ALA A 171 35.90 -35.46 -2.44
CA ALA A 171 34.53 -35.96 -2.37
C ALA A 171 34.00 -36.45 -3.73
N LEU A 172 34.40 -35.82 -4.84
CA LEU A 172 33.98 -36.22 -6.20
C LEU A 172 34.41 -37.65 -6.55
N GLU A 173 35.60 -38.08 -6.11
CA GLU A 173 36.13 -39.42 -6.38
C GLU A 173 35.21 -40.53 -5.88
N ARG A 174 34.52 -40.28 -4.76
CA ARG A 174 33.60 -41.23 -4.10
C ARG A 174 32.11 -40.91 -4.29
N SER A 175 31.78 -39.88 -5.08
CA SER A 175 30.39 -39.43 -5.28
C SER A 175 29.82 -39.87 -6.63
N GLU A 176 28.53 -40.16 -6.63
CA GLU A 176 27.71 -40.49 -7.80
C GLU A 176 26.37 -39.73 -7.77
N GLY A 177 25.59 -39.81 -8.86
CA GLY A 177 24.27 -39.18 -8.97
C GLY A 177 24.29 -37.68 -8.68
N ILE A 178 23.28 -37.18 -7.97
CA ILE A 178 23.11 -35.74 -7.71
C ILE A 178 24.26 -35.12 -6.90
N ALA A 179 24.90 -35.88 -6.01
CA ALA A 179 26.05 -35.41 -5.24
C ALA A 179 27.24 -35.11 -6.16
N ALA A 180 27.53 -35.99 -7.13
CA ALA A 180 28.57 -35.75 -8.12
C ALA A 180 28.26 -34.52 -8.98
N VAL A 181 26.99 -34.32 -9.37
CA VAL A 181 26.55 -33.13 -10.12
C VAL A 181 26.87 -31.86 -9.35
N ASN A 182 26.46 -31.79 -8.08
CA ASN A 182 26.63 -30.64 -7.21
C ASN A 182 28.12 -30.31 -6.97
N ILE A 183 28.95 -31.33 -6.77
CA ILE A 183 30.39 -31.15 -6.55
C ILE A 183 31.09 -30.65 -7.83
N VAL A 184 30.75 -31.21 -8.99
CA VAL A 184 31.32 -30.78 -10.27
C VAL A 184 30.94 -29.34 -10.59
N ASP A 185 29.68 -28.94 -10.35
CA ASP A 185 29.25 -27.54 -10.47
C ASP A 185 30.12 -26.63 -9.62
N GLY A 186 30.31 -27.04 -8.36
CA GLY A 186 31.12 -26.30 -7.40
C GLY A 186 32.58 -26.12 -7.83
N LEU A 187 33.21 -27.17 -8.34
CA LEU A 187 34.59 -27.11 -8.87
C LEU A 187 34.69 -26.24 -10.13
N GLY A 188 33.67 -26.30 -10.98
CA GLY A 188 33.54 -25.44 -12.17
C GLY A 188 33.41 -23.97 -11.81
N PHE A 189 32.53 -23.63 -10.86
CA PHE A 189 32.36 -22.27 -10.34
C PHE A 189 33.67 -21.68 -9.80
N MET A 190 34.46 -22.48 -9.08
CA MET A 190 35.78 -22.08 -8.57
C MET A 190 36.85 -21.96 -9.65
N SER A 191 36.62 -22.47 -10.86
CA SER A 191 37.67 -22.70 -11.88
C SER A 191 38.88 -23.47 -11.31
N TYR A 192 38.63 -24.49 -10.46
CA TYR A 192 39.69 -25.16 -9.71
C TYR A 192 40.51 -26.12 -10.60
N SER A 193 41.61 -25.62 -11.16
CA SER A 193 42.45 -26.32 -12.14
C SER A 193 42.87 -27.76 -11.77
N PRO A 194 43.22 -28.10 -10.50
CA PRO A 194 43.59 -29.47 -10.13
C PRO A 194 42.51 -30.52 -10.40
N ALA A 195 41.24 -30.11 -10.53
CA ALA A 195 40.14 -31.02 -10.81
C ALA A 195 40.00 -31.44 -12.29
N GLU A 196 40.77 -30.86 -13.23
CA GLU A 196 40.57 -31.06 -14.67
C GLU A 196 40.52 -32.56 -15.05
N GLN A 197 41.49 -33.36 -14.62
CA GLN A 197 41.57 -34.79 -14.97
C GLN A 197 40.41 -35.61 -14.39
N VAL A 198 39.98 -35.30 -13.17
CA VAL A 198 38.87 -36.03 -12.51
C VAL A 198 37.53 -35.64 -13.12
N VAL A 199 37.32 -34.37 -13.44
CA VAL A 199 36.10 -33.91 -14.13
C VAL A 199 36.05 -34.45 -15.57
N LEU A 200 37.18 -34.51 -16.29
CA LEU A 200 37.28 -35.16 -17.60
C LEU A 200 36.80 -36.61 -17.55
N ALA A 201 37.23 -37.37 -16.54
CA ALA A 201 36.79 -38.75 -16.36
C ALA A 201 35.28 -38.85 -16.10
N LYS A 202 34.70 -37.91 -15.35
CA LYS A 202 33.25 -37.87 -15.05
C LYS A 202 32.40 -37.38 -16.23
N ALA A 203 32.97 -36.65 -17.19
CA ALA A 203 32.27 -36.18 -18.39
C ALA A 203 31.83 -37.32 -19.34
N ASN A 204 32.52 -38.47 -19.28
CA ASN A 204 32.18 -39.66 -20.07
C ASN A 204 31.11 -40.49 -19.36
N THR A 205 29.88 -39.99 -19.32
CA THR A 205 28.75 -40.63 -18.65
C THR A 205 27.48 -40.56 -19.48
N SER A 206 26.56 -41.50 -19.26
CA SER A 206 25.21 -41.49 -19.83
C SER A 206 24.22 -40.65 -19.00
N ASP A 207 24.58 -40.29 -17.76
CA ASP A 207 23.83 -39.35 -16.93
C ASP A 207 23.93 -37.94 -17.54
N ARG A 208 22.81 -37.45 -18.07
CA ARG A 208 22.76 -36.17 -18.77
C ARG A 208 23.06 -34.98 -17.85
N ALA A 209 22.62 -35.02 -16.60
CA ALA A 209 22.84 -33.93 -15.65
C ALA A 209 24.33 -33.83 -15.28
N LEU A 210 24.94 -34.98 -15.00
CA LEU A 210 26.38 -35.05 -14.72
C LEU A 210 27.21 -34.66 -15.96
N ARG A 211 26.84 -35.14 -17.15
CA ARG A 211 27.53 -34.78 -18.39
C ARG A 211 27.46 -33.28 -18.66
N ARG A 212 26.27 -32.65 -18.54
CA ARG A 212 26.10 -31.20 -18.71
C ARG A 212 27.04 -30.43 -17.80
N ILE A 213 27.01 -30.74 -16.51
CA ILE A 213 27.78 -29.97 -15.54
C ILE A 213 29.29 -30.22 -15.66
N SER A 214 29.72 -31.42 -16.04
CA SER A 214 31.12 -31.69 -16.34
C SER A 214 31.62 -30.89 -17.54
N LEU A 215 30.84 -30.78 -18.62
CA LEU A 215 31.20 -29.95 -19.78
C LEU A 215 31.31 -28.47 -19.40
N TYR A 216 30.34 -27.96 -18.63
CA TYR A 216 30.38 -26.61 -18.09
C TYR A 216 31.64 -26.39 -17.24
N ALA A 217 31.91 -27.26 -16.26
CA ALA A 217 33.07 -27.13 -15.39
C ALA A 217 34.38 -27.12 -16.18
N LEU A 218 34.57 -28.04 -17.14
CA LEU A 218 35.76 -28.07 -18.00
C LEU A 218 35.94 -26.78 -18.80
N SER A 219 34.84 -26.17 -19.27
CA SER A 219 34.90 -24.88 -19.96
C SER A 219 35.40 -23.74 -19.07
N GLN A 220 35.07 -23.77 -17.78
CA GLN A 220 35.51 -22.77 -16.80
C GLN A 220 36.95 -22.99 -16.33
N LEU A 221 37.33 -24.25 -16.11
CA LEU A 221 38.70 -24.65 -15.76
C LEU A 221 39.68 -24.22 -16.87
N GLY A 222 39.30 -24.39 -18.14
CA GLY A 222 40.04 -23.83 -19.27
C GLY A 222 41.40 -24.48 -19.52
N GLY A 223 41.62 -25.72 -19.08
CA GLY A 223 42.87 -26.45 -19.33
C GLY A 223 42.97 -26.98 -20.76
N ALA A 224 44.20 -27.25 -21.23
CA ALA A 224 44.43 -27.73 -22.59
C ALA A 224 43.88 -29.15 -22.84
N ALA A 225 43.79 -29.98 -21.80
CA ALA A 225 43.26 -31.34 -21.93
C ALA A 225 41.76 -31.36 -22.24
N SER A 226 41.04 -30.29 -21.89
CA SER A 226 39.60 -30.12 -22.14
C SER A 226 39.26 -29.81 -23.61
N GLN A 227 40.20 -29.29 -24.40
CA GLN A 227 39.93 -28.78 -25.76
C GLN A 227 39.28 -29.83 -26.67
N THR A 228 39.89 -31.01 -26.77
CA THR A 228 39.45 -32.06 -27.69
C THR A 228 38.07 -32.57 -27.29
N LEU A 229 37.87 -32.86 -25.99
CA LEU A 229 36.58 -33.36 -25.49
C LEU A 229 35.45 -32.36 -25.73
N LEU A 230 35.67 -31.07 -25.45
CA LEU A 230 34.65 -30.02 -25.65
C LEU A 230 34.36 -29.79 -27.13
N ALA A 231 35.39 -29.78 -28.00
CA ALA A 231 35.21 -29.64 -29.44
C ALA A 231 34.45 -30.83 -30.04
N ASP A 232 34.80 -32.06 -29.65
CA ASP A 232 34.14 -33.28 -30.11
C ASP A 232 32.72 -33.40 -29.56
N ALA A 233 32.47 -32.94 -28.33
CA ALA A 233 31.13 -32.88 -27.75
C ALA A 233 30.26 -31.86 -28.50
N ALA A 234 30.78 -30.67 -28.80
CA ALA A 234 30.07 -29.66 -29.59
C ALA A 234 29.77 -30.16 -31.01
N LYS A 235 30.71 -30.86 -31.64
CA LYS A 235 30.51 -31.48 -32.96
C LYS A 235 29.50 -32.62 -32.91
N SER A 236 29.52 -33.45 -31.87
CA SER A 236 28.56 -34.54 -31.68
C SER A 236 27.14 -34.01 -31.42
N ALA A 237 27.05 -32.83 -30.80
CA ALA A 237 25.81 -32.08 -30.68
C ALA A 237 25.40 -31.36 -31.98
N ASP A 238 26.17 -31.52 -33.07
CA ASP A 238 25.95 -30.83 -34.34
C ASP A 238 25.93 -29.30 -34.19
N TYR A 239 26.71 -28.79 -33.24
CA TYR A 239 26.84 -27.38 -32.87
C TYR A 239 25.53 -26.68 -32.49
N LYS A 240 24.48 -27.44 -32.15
CA LYS A 240 23.17 -26.94 -31.76
C LYS A 240 22.99 -26.94 -30.23
N TYR A 241 21.90 -26.34 -29.77
CA TYR A 241 21.51 -26.51 -28.38
C TYR A 241 21.14 -27.97 -28.11
N ASP A 242 21.75 -28.54 -27.08
CA ASP A 242 21.42 -29.86 -26.57
C ASP A 242 21.32 -29.82 -25.03
N PRO A 243 20.63 -30.78 -24.39
CA PRO A 243 20.49 -30.79 -22.93
C PRO A 243 21.82 -30.87 -22.16
N THR A 244 22.93 -31.21 -22.80
CA THR A 244 24.27 -31.19 -22.20
C THR A 244 25.05 -29.89 -22.45
N GLU A 245 24.47 -28.95 -23.21
CA GLU A 245 25.03 -27.63 -23.52
C GLU A 245 26.45 -27.69 -24.09
N ALA A 246 26.78 -28.74 -24.86
CA ALA A 246 28.14 -29.03 -25.28
C ALA A 246 28.74 -27.92 -26.15
N THR A 247 27.93 -27.34 -27.05
CA THR A 247 28.36 -26.24 -27.91
C THR A 247 28.63 -24.97 -27.11
N ALA A 248 27.78 -24.65 -26.14
CA ALA A 248 27.99 -23.49 -25.27
C ALA A 248 29.25 -23.65 -24.42
N ALA A 249 29.48 -24.84 -23.85
CA ALA A 249 30.70 -25.16 -23.13
C ALA A 249 31.96 -24.99 -24.00
N TYR A 250 31.93 -25.40 -25.28
CA TYR A 250 33.07 -25.21 -26.16
C TYR A 250 33.32 -23.72 -26.50
N ILE A 251 32.26 -22.94 -26.76
CA ILE A 251 32.40 -21.48 -26.99
C ILE A 251 32.95 -20.79 -25.74
N ASN A 252 32.44 -21.12 -24.57
CA ASN A 252 32.93 -20.58 -23.28
C ASN A 252 34.40 -20.92 -23.05
N TYR A 253 34.80 -22.15 -23.39
CA TYR A 253 36.20 -22.56 -23.35
C TYR A 253 37.08 -21.69 -24.27
N LEU A 254 36.64 -21.36 -25.49
CA LEU A 254 37.39 -20.48 -26.38
C LEU A 254 37.50 -19.05 -25.83
N HIS A 255 36.44 -18.51 -25.23
CA HIS A 255 36.53 -17.23 -24.51
C HIS A 255 37.55 -17.31 -23.36
N LYS A 256 37.53 -18.40 -22.58
CA LYS A 256 38.49 -18.63 -21.49
C LYS A 256 39.93 -18.72 -22.00
N GLN A 257 40.17 -19.37 -23.14
CA GLN A 257 41.50 -19.41 -23.78
C GLN A 257 41.97 -18.01 -24.20
N ILE A 258 41.10 -17.19 -24.79
CA ILE A 258 41.43 -15.80 -25.13
C ILE A 258 41.81 -15.01 -23.87
N ALA A 259 41.02 -15.13 -22.79
CA ALA A 259 41.30 -14.48 -21.51
C ALA A 259 42.60 -14.94 -20.86
N ASN A 260 42.98 -16.21 -21.06
CA ASN A 260 44.24 -16.78 -20.59
C ASN A 260 45.46 -16.40 -21.48
N GLY A 261 45.25 -15.66 -22.58
CA GLY A 261 46.30 -15.21 -23.50
C GLY A 261 46.59 -16.15 -24.68
N GLU A 262 45.88 -17.27 -24.79
CA GLU A 262 46.08 -18.32 -25.81
C GLU A 262 45.40 -17.99 -27.15
N THR A 263 45.58 -16.75 -27.62
CA THR A 263 44.84 -16.15 -28.75
C THR A 263 45.09 -16.83 -30.10
N ALA A 264 46.29 -17.39 -30.33
CA ALA A 264 46.62 -18.08 -31.59
C ALA A 264 45.85 -19.41 -31.71
N ALA A 265 45.81 -20.19 -30.63
CA ALA A 265 45.06 -21.44 -30.57
C ALA A 265 43.54 -21.17 -30.65
N ALA A 266 43.05 -20.18 -29.91
CA ALA A 266 41.66 -19.76 -29.94
C ALA A 266 41.22 -19.25 -31.33
N SER A 267 42.05 -18.44 -32.02
CA SER A 267 41.75 -17.95 -33.38
C SER A 267 41.63 -19.09 -34.39
N LYS A 268 42.54 -20.08 -34.32
CA LYS A 268 42.49 -21.27 -35.16
C LYS A 268 41.21 -22.08 -34.89
N ALA A 269 40.86 -22.27 -33.63
CA ALA A 269 39.66 -22.99 -33.22
C ALA A 269 38.36 -22.25 -33.60
N ALA A 270 38.29 -20.94 -33.40
CA ALA A 270 37.15 -20.11 -33.79
C ALA A 270 36.98 -20.05 -35.33
N SER A 271 38.08 -19.93 -36.09
CA SER A 271 38.04 -19.99 -37.56
C SER A 271 37.52 -21.33 -38.09
N LYS A 272 37.90 -22.43 -37.42
CA LYS A 272 37.38 -23.75 -37.71
C LYS A 272 35.88 -23.84 -37.37
N LEU A 273 35.49 -23.31 -36.20
CA LEU A 273 34.12 -23.30 -35.72
C LEU A 273 33.18 -22.49 -36.65
N VAL A 274 33.60 -21.34 -37.19
CA VAL A 274 32.81 -20.60 -38.20
C VAL A 274 32.47 -21.50 -39.40
N LYS A 275 33.46 -22.24 -39.92
CA LYS A 275 33.27 -23.11 -41.11
C LYS A 275 32.41 -24.33 -40.79
N GLU A 276 32.67 -24.99 -39.66
CA GLU A 276 31.94 -26.19 -39.28
C GLU A 276 30.48 -25.85 -38.90
N ALA A 277 30.25 -24.74 -38.21
CA ALA A 277 28.90 -24.26 -37.90
C ALA A 277 28.15 -23.81 -39.17
N GLU A 278 28.83 -23.25 -40.17
CA GLU A 278 28.22 -22.98 -41.49
C GLU A 278 27.79 -24.27 -42.19
N GLN A 279 28.65 -25.29 -42.20
CA GLN A 279 28.34 -26.60 -42.80
C GLN A 279 27.22 -27.34 -42.08
N ALA A 280 27.11 -27.16 -40.76
CA ALA A 280 26.07 -27.72 -39.92
C ALA A 280 24.79 -26.86 -39.85
N ASP A 281 24.71 -25.77 -40.62
CA ASP A 281 23.59 -24.81 -40.61
C ASP A 281 23.27 -24.22 -39.23
N GLN A 282 24.30 -24.03 -38.39
CA GLN A 282 24.18 -23.49 -37.02
C GLN A 282 24.59 -22.03 -36.96
N VAL A 283 23.66 -21.15 -37.36
CA VAL A 283 23.94 -19.72 -37.48
C VAL A 283 24.39 -19.04 -36.19
N HIS A 284 23.79 -19.35 -35.03
CA HIS A 284 24.15 -18.71 -33.77
C HIS A 284 25.57 -19.06 -33.32
N THR A 285 25.97 -20.32 -33.52
CA THR A 285 27.34 -20.78 -33.26
C THR A 285 28.33 -20.14 -34.24
N ARG A 286 27.95 -20.00 -35.51
CA ARG A 286 28.74 -19.28 -36.52
C ARG A 286 28.95 -17.82 -36.13
N ILE A 287 27.92 -17.15 -35.60
CA ILE A 287 27.99 -15.77 -35.09
C ILE A 287 28.92 -15.67 -33.90
N ALA A 288 28.76 -16.54 -32.89
CA ALA A 288 29.63 -16.53 -31.71
C ALA A 288 31.11 -16.70 -32.09
N ALA A 289 31.40 -17.60 -33.04
CA ALA A 289 32.74 -17.78 -33.59
C ALA A 289 33.25 -16.56 -34.39
N LEU A 290 32.38 -15.89 -35.15
CA LEU A 290 32.70 -14.62 -35.83
C LEU A 290 33.02 -13.50 -34.83
N SER A 291 32.27 -13.42 -33.73
CA SER A 291 32.53 -12.45 -32.65
C SER A 291 33.88 -12.70 -31.99
N LEU A 292 34.21 -13.96 -31.66
CA LEU A 292 35.52 -14.37 -31.13
C LEU A 292 36.67 -13.94 -32.05
N LEU A 293 36.55 -14.14 -33.37
CA LEU A 293 37.58 -13.71 -34.33
C LEU A 293 37.73 -12.19 -34.40
N THR A 294 36.62 -11.46 -34.28
CA THR A 294 36.61 -10.00 -34.28
C THR A 294 37.28 -9.43 -33.02
N GLU A 295 37.12 -10.11 -31.87
CA GLU A 295 37.77 -9.76 -30.61
C GLU A 295 39.30 -9.92 -30.68
N ILE A 296 39.78 -11.00 -31.32
CA ILE A 296 41.22 -11.30 -31.43
C ILE A 296 41.97 -10.31 -32.33
N ASN A 297 41.42 -9.92 -33.49
CA ASN A 297 42.06 -8.97 -34.40
C ASN A 297 41.06 -8.03 -35.09
N LYS A 298 40.89 -6.86 -34.48
CA LYS A 298 39.85 -5.88 -34.80
C LYS A 298 39.93 -5.30 -36.23
N GLU A 299 41.10 -4.89 -36.71
CA GLU A 299 41.22 -4.20 -38.01
C GLU A 299 41.27 -5.15 -39.21
N GLN A 300 41.91 -6.31 -39.05
CA GLN A 300 42.09 -7.27 -40.14
C GLN A 300 40.77 -7.95 -40.55
N GLN A 301 39.76 -7.93 -39.67
CA GLN A 301 38.47 -8.58 -39.90
C GLN A 301 37.41 -7.73 -40.60
N VAL A 302 37.65 -6.43 -40.86
CA VAL A 302 36.73 -5.57 -41.62
C VAL A 302 36.39 -6.15 -43.00
N LYS A 303 37.38 -6.76 -43.67
CA LYS A 303 37.17 -7.43 -44.97
C LYS A 303 36.24 -8.66 -44.84
N MET A 304 36.36 -9.41 -43.75
CA MET A 304 35.51 -10.57 -43.49
C MET A 304 34.09 -10.13 -43.13
N LEU A 305 33.95 -9.08 -42.32
CA LEU A 305 32.67 -8.48 -41.95
C LEU A 305 31.93 -7.89 -43.16
N LEU A 306 32.62 -7.21 -44.07
CA LEU A 306 32.03 -6.73 -45.34
C LEU A 306 31.57 -7.85 -46.26
N LYS A 307 32.18 -9.03 -46.18
CA LYS A 307 31.72 -10.22 -46.91
C LYS A 307 30.50 -10.82 -46.22
N ALA A 308 30.56 -10.98 -44.90
CA ALA A 308 29.48 -11.53 -44.09
C ALA A 308 28.23 -10.62 -44.08
N SER A 309 28.38 -9.31 -44.26
CA SER A 309 27.25 -8.37 -44.41
C SER A 309 26.45 -8.54 -45.71
N ARG A 310 26.84 -9.50 -46.55
CA ARG A 310 26.13 -9.90 -47.78
C ARG A 310 25.78 -11.38 -47.81
N ASP A 311 25.95 -12.08 -46.68
CA ASP A 311 25.58 -13.48 -46.56
C ASP A 311 24.06 -13.63 -46.74
N GLU A 312 23.62 -14.74 -47.32
CA GLU A 312 22.20 -15.04 -47.57
C GLU A 312 21.44 -15.19 -46.24
N ASN A 313 22.11 -15.73 -45.20
CA ASN A 313 21.49 -15.88 -43.89
C ASN A 313 21.29 -14.51 -43.19
N PRO A 314 20.03 -14.10 -42.90
CA PRO A 314 19.74 -12.78 -42.36
C PRO A 314 20.29 -12.54 -40.96
N VAL A 315 20.33 -13.57 -40.11
CA VAL A 315 20.82 -13.45 -38.74
C VAL A 315 22.34 -13.24 -38.75
N TYR A 316 23.06 -14.02 -39.56
CA TYR A 316 24.51 -13.87 -39.72
C TYR A 316 24.90 -12.52 -40.31
N ARG A 317 24.18 -12.10 -41.36
CA ARG A 317 24.40 -10.81 -42.02
C ARG A 317 24.23 -9.62 -41.07
N ASN A 318 23.15 -9.59 -40.30
CA ASN A 318 22.89 -8.48 -39.39
C ASN A 318 23.88 -8.47 -38.20
N ALA A 319 24.31 -9.64 -37.71
CA ALA A 319 25.39 -9.72 -36.73
C ALA A 319 26.71 -9.16 -37.29
N ALA A 320 27.04 -9.47 -38.55
CA ALA A 320 28.22 -8.92 -39.23
C ALA A 320 28.13 -7.40 -39.43
N LEU A 321 26.96 -6.87 -39.77
CA LEU A 321 26.71 -5.42 -39.84
C LEU A 321 26.93 -4.76 -38.47
N GLY A 322 26.42 -5.34 -37.38
CA GLY A 322 26.64 -4.83 -36.02
C GLY A 322 28.13 -4.85 -35.61
N LEU A 323 28.84 -5.94 -35.92
CA LEU A 323 30.29 -6.03 -35.69
C LEU A 323 31.09 -5.05 -36.56
N LEU A 324 30.56 -4.61 -37.70
CA LEU A 324 31.19 -3.65 -38.61
C LEU A 324 31.06 -2.20 -38.12
N SER A 325 30.08 -1.88 -37.27
CA SER A 325 29.75 -0.51 -36.85
C SER A 325 30.93 0.29 -36.28
N PRO A 326 31.82 -0.27 -35.43
CA PRO A 326 32.99 0.45 -34.93
C PRO A 326 34.00 0.89 -36.01
N TYR A 327 33.91 0.33 -37.23
CA TYR A 327 34.85 0.57 -38.33
C TYR A 327 34.26 1.39 -39.48
N LEU A 328 33.03 1.89 -39.32
CA LEU A 328 32.35 2.66 -40.36
C LEU A 328 33.05 3.99 -40.68
N ASN A 329 33.31 4.22 -41.96
CA ASN A 329 33.78 5.47 -42.54
C ASN A 329 33.37 5.50 -44.02
N SER A 330 33.56 6.65 -44.69
CA SER A 330 33.15 6.83 -46.10
C SER A 330 33.66 5.73 -47.06
N THR A 331 34.87 5.20 -46.83
CA THR A 331 35.42 4.12 -47.65
C THR A 331 34.68 2.79 -47.39
N VAL A 332 34.41 2.47 -46.13
CA VAL A 332 33.70 1.24 -45.74
C VAL A 332 32.23 1.31 -46.18
N SER A 333 31.56 2.44 -45.98
CA SER A 333 30.16 2.68 -46.39
C SER A 333 29.99 2.61 -47.91
N SER A 334 30.90 3.23 -48.67
CA SER A 334 30.91 3.12 -50.13
C SER A 334 31.11 1.67 -50.60
N LYS A 335 31.97 0.92 -49.94
CA LYS A 335 32.17 -0.52 -50.23
C LYS A 335 30.95 -1.35 -49.84
N LEU A 336 30.27 -1.01 -48.75
CA LEU A 336 29.09 -1.71 -48.26
C LEU A 336 27.95 -1.65 -49.29
N VAL A 337 27.65 -0.46 -49.82
CA VAL A 337 26.55 -0.25 -50.80
C VAL A 337 26.96 -0.56 -52.27
N LYS A 338 28.23 -0.88 -52.53
CA LYS A 338 28.72 -1.14 -53.89
C LYS A 338 28.04 -2.37 -54.51
N ARG A 339 27.37 -2.18 -55.65
CA ARG A 339 26.60 -3.24 -56.36
C ARG A 339 25.44 -3.80 -55.51
N LEU A 340 24.86 -3.00 -54.62
CA LEU A 340 23.74 -3.43 -53.79
C LEU A 340 22.50 -3.79 -54.63
N ASP A 341 22.31 -3.14 -55.77
CA ASP A 341 21.25 -3.44 -56.75
C ASP A 341 21.29 -4.85 -57.34
N LYS A 342 22.43 -5.55 -57.20
CA LYS A 342 22.61 -6.94 -57.64
C LYS A 342 22.52 -7.95 -56.49
N ALA A 343 22.38 -7.48 -55.25
CA ALA A 343 22.22 -8.35 -54.09
C ALA A 343 20.77 -8.84 -53.99
N GLU A 344 20.55 -9.90 -53.22
CA GLU A 344 19.20 -10.37 -52.91
C GLU A 344 18.38 -9.30 -52.19
N GLU A 345 17.06 -9.34 -52.37
CA GLU A 345 16.11 -8.36 -51.85
C GLU A 345 16.36 -8.01 -50.38
N GLN A 346 16.46 -9.01 -49.51
CA GLN A 346 16.62 -8.80 -48.07
C GLN A 346 18.00 -8.22 -47.71
N VAL A 347 19.04 -8.53 -48.49
CA VAL A 347 20.36 -7.91 -48.32
C VAL A 347 20.29 -6.42 -48.63
N GLN A 348 19.54 -6.03 -49.66
CA GLN A 348 19.33 -4.62 -49.99
C GLN A 348 18.62 -3.88 -48.85
N VAL A 349 17.53 -4.46 -48.32
CA VAL A 349 16.76 -3.90 -47.21
C VAL A 349 17.63 -3.65 -45.98
N ASP A 350 18.36 -4.68 -45.53
CA ASP A 350 19.15 -4.59 -44.30
C ASP A 350 20.30 -3.59 -44.44
N VAL A 351 20.97 -3.55 -45.60
CA VAL A 351 22.04 -2.59 -45.86
C VAL A 351 21.51 -1.16 -45.96
N LEU A 352 20.39 -0.91 -46.63
CA LEU A 352 19.76 0.41 -46.72
C LEU A 352 19.38 0.95 -45.33
N ARG A 353 18.75 0.10 -44.50
CA ARG A 353 18.43 0.45 -43.11
C ARG A 353 19.68 0.75 -42.30
N TYR A 354 20.72 -0.08 -42.46
CA TYR A 354 21.97 0.07 -41.72
C TYR A 354 22.67 1.39 -42.06
N VAL A 355 22.79 1.76 -43.34
CA VAL A 355 23.44 3.03 -43.72
C VAL A 355 22.64 4.26 -43.30
N ALA A 356 21.30 4.16 -43.30
CA ALA A 356 20.43 5.22 -42.79
C ALA A 356 20.60 5.42 -41.28
N ASN A 357 20.57 4.33 -40.50
CA ASN A 357 20.75 4.35 -39.04
C ASN A 357 22.11 4.94 -38.62
N HIS A 358 23.14 4.75 -39.45
CA HIS A 358 24.47 5.29 -39.22
C HIS A 358 24.73 6.62 -39.94
N LYS A 359 23.70 7.24 -40.55
CA LYS A 359 23.76 8.57 -41.19
C LYS A 359 24.83 8.70 -42.29
N GLN A 360 25.00 7.67 -43.12
CA GLN A 360 25.99 7.66 -44.19
C GLN A 360 25.43 8.37 -45.45
N THR A 361 25.47 9.70 -45.47
CA THR A 361 24.86 10.54 -46.52
C THR A 361 25.48 10.36 -47.91
N GLU A 362 26.74 9.92 -48.00
CA GLU A 362 27.40 9.58 -49.25
C GLU A 362 26.71 8.41 -50.00
N THR A 363 25.83 7.67 -49.32
CA THR A 363 25.06 6.57 -49.91
C THR A 363 23.75 7.01 -50.60
N LEU A 364 23.37 8.29 -50.49
CA LEU A 364 22.14 8.86 -51.06
C LEU A 364 21.88 8.52 -52.53
N PRO A 365 22.87 8.51 -53.45
CA PRO A 365 22.62 8.12 -54.84
C PRO A 365 22.11 6.68 -54.99
N VAL A 366 22.59 5.77 -54.13
CA VAL A 366 22.13 4.37 -54.13
C VAL A 366 20.74 4.26 -53.49
N VAL A 367 20.49 5.01 -52.42
CA VAL A 367 19.17 5.08 -51.76
C VAL A 367 18.10 5.59 -52.73
N ARG A 368 18.35 6.69 -53.45
CA ARG A 368 17.42 7.21 -54.48
C ARG A 368 17.16 6.21 -55.59
N LYS A 369 18.20 5.53 -56.08
CA LYS A 369 18.04 4.46 -57.09
C LYS A 369 17.14 3.32 -56.58
N ALA A 370 17.20 2.99 -55.29
CA ALA A 370 16.42 1.91 -54.69
C ALA A 370 14.91 2.23 -54.57
N LEU A 371 14.48 3.50 -54.66
CA LEU A 371 13.06 3.88 -54.73
C LEU A 371 12.36 3.30 -55.97
N GLY A 372 13.10 3.08 -57.05
CA GLY A 372 12.62 2.46 -58.30
C GLY A 372 12.81 0.95 -58.36
N SER A 373 13.13 0.28 -57.24
CA SER A 373 13.31 -1.18 -57.21
C SER A 373 12.02 -1.90 -57.60
N ALA A 374 12.11 -3.06 -58.26
CA ALA A 374 10.96 -3.92 -58.52
C ALA A 374 10.41 -4.55 -57.23
N ALA A 375 11.25 -4.71 -56.21
CA ALA A 375 10.89 -5.30 -54.92
C ALA A 375 10.26 -4.26 -53.96
N PRO A 376 9.01 -4.46 -53.48
CA PRO A 376 8.34 -3.55 -52.55
C PRO A 376 9.12 -3.30 -51.26
N ALA A 377 9.74 -4.33 -50.66
CA ALA A 377 10.46 -4.17 -49.40
C ALA A 377 11.68 -3.25 -49.55
N VAL A 378 12.35 -3.29 -50.71
CA VAL A 378 13.48 -2.40 -51.03
C VAL A 378 13.01 -0.97 -51.20
N ARG A 379 11.86 -0.74 -51.85
CA ARG A 379 11.27 0.61 -51.98
C ARG A 379 10.96 1.20 -50.60
N VAL A 380 10.32 0.42 -49.72
CA VAL A 380 10.01 0.85 -48.34
C VAL A 380 11.27 1.18 -47.55
N ALA A 381 12.31 0.34 -47.64
CA ALA A 381 13.60 0.61 -46.99
C ALA A 381 14.25 1.89 -47.54
N ALA A 382 14.15 2.12 -48.85
CA ALA A 382 14.66 3.31 -49.52
C ALA A 382 13.89 4.59 -49.12
N VAL A 383 12.56 4.54 -49.00
CA VAL A 383 11.73 5.66 -48.53
C VAL A 383 12.16 6.11 -47.13
N ASN A 384 12.29 5.16 -46.20
CA ASN A 384 12.75 5.45 -44.83
C ASN A 384 14.18 5.98 -44.82
N ALA A 385 15.09 5.36 -45.59
CA ALA A 385 16.48 5.79 -45.68
C ALA A 385 16.62 7.18 -46.30
N LEU A 386 15.83 7.53 -47.32
CA LEU A 386 15.86 8.83 -47.97
C LEU A 386 15.48 9.93 -46.98
N HIS A 387 14.33 9.82 -46.31
CA HIS A 387 13.90 10.84 -45.35
C HIS A 387 14.88 10.97 -44.16
N GLN A 388 15.50 9.87 -43.72
CA GLN A 388 16.48 9.93 -42.63
C GLN A 388 17.79 10.62 -43.04
N LEU A 389 18.21 10.48 -44.31
CA LEU A 389 19.47 11.02 -44.81
C LEU A 389 19.34 12.42 -45.44
N ASP A 390 18.16 12.76 -45.97
CA ASP A 390 17.89 14.02 -46.70
C ASP A 390 16.43 14.49 -46.51
N PRO A 391 16.00 14.81 -45.27
CA PRO A 391 14.59 15.04 -44.93
C PRO A 391 13.94 16.21 -45.70
N ASP A 392 14.69 17.30 -45.93
CA ASP A 392 14.12 18.52 -46.51
C ASP A 392 13.83 18.37 -48.02
N ALA A 393 14.66 17.63 -48.75
CA ALA A 393 14.44 17.38 -50.19
C ALA A 393 13.53 16.16 -50.45
N ALA A 394 13.40 15.25 -49.48
CA ALA A 394 12.65 14.00 -49.64
C ALA A 394 11.15 14.21 -49.86
N ASP A 395 10.52 15.17 -49.17
CA ASP A 395 9.05 15.28 -49.15
C ASP A 395 8.44 15.45 -50.55
N GLY A 396 8.99 16.36 -51.36
CA GLY A 396 8.53 16.58 -52.73
C GLY A 396 8.74 15.36 -53.65
N GLU A 397 9.89 14.69 -53.51
CA GLU A 397 10.20 13.45 -54.25
C GLU A 397 9.20 12.34 -53.88
N LEU A 398 8.89 12.19 -52.59
CA LEU A 398 7.97 11.16 -52.09
C LEU A 398 6.51 11.45 -52.44
N ILE A 399 6.05 12.71 -52.42
CA ILE A 399 4.71 13.09 -52.87
C ILE A 399 4.50 12.69 -54.33
N ALA A 400 5.47 12.99 -55.20
CA ALA A 400 5.40 12.66 -56.63
C ALA A 400 5.37 11.14 -56.89
N LEU A 401 5.84 10.32 -55.93
CA LEU A 401 5.90 8.87 -56.04
C LEU A 401 4.57 8.18 -55.67
N LEU A 402 3.66 8.85 -54.96
CA LEU A 402 2.44 8.25 -54.39
C LEU A 402 1.54 7.56 -55.43
N SER A 403 1.20 8.25 -56.52
CA SER A 403 0.25 7.75 -57.52
C SER A 403 0.80 6.56 -58.32
N GLY A 404 2.13 6.46 -58.46
CA GLY A 404 2.83 5.38 -59.15
C GLY A 404 3.29 4.22 -58.25
N SER A 405 3.07 4.33 -56.94
CA SER A 405 3.51 3.34 -55.94
C SER A 405 2.45 2.29 -55.65
N ASP A 406 2.87 1.13 -55.16
CA ASP A 406 2.00 0.16 -54.49
C ASP A 406 1.60 0.63 -53.08
N ASP A 407 0.63 -0.05 -52.47
CA ASP A 407 0.13 0.29 -51.12
C ASP A 407 1.20 0.24 -50.03
N GLN A 408 2.12 -0.71 -50.07
CA GLN A 408 3.15 -0.86 -49.04
C GLN A 408 4.10 0.35 -49.07
N THR A 409 4.49 0.78 -50.27
CA THR A 409 5.30 1.99 -50.46
C THR A 409 4.54 3.26 -50.07
N ARG A 410 3.25 3.37 -50.43
CA ARG A 410 2.41 4.51 -50.04
C ARG A 410 2.28 4.65 -48.52
N GLN A 411 2.05 3.55 -47.81
CA GLN A 411 1.96 3.56 -46.34
C GLN A 411 3.29 3.95 -45.70
N ALA A 412 4.43 3.51 -46.24
CA ALA A 412 5.74 3.93 -45.77
C ALA A 412 5.95 5.44 -45.93
N ILE A 413 5.52 6.02 -47.06
CA ILE A 413 5.57 7.46 -47.30
C ILE A 413 4.72 8.22 -46.28
N LYS A 414 3.49 7.76 -46.02
CA LYS A 414 2.61 8.36 -45.00
C LYS A 414 3.28 8.37 -43.62
N GLN A 415 3.85 7.26 -43.18
CA GLN A 415 4.52 7.17 -41.87
C GLN A 415 5.68 8.16 -41.76
N VAL A 416 6.46 8.26 -42.83
CA VAL A 416 7.54 9.23 -42.93
C VAL A 416 7.00 10.67 -42.80
N PHE A 417 5.95 11.03 -43.54
CA PHE A 417 5.33 12.36 -43.48
C PHE A 417 4.80 12.73 -42.09
N LEU A 418 4.23 11.77 -41.33
CA LEU A 418 3.77 12.03 -39.96
C LEU A 418 4.92 12.45 -39.04
N THR A 419 6.13 11.95 -39.28
CA THR A 419 7.33 12.30 -38.51
C THR A 419 8.12 13.49 -39.07
N SER A 420 7.75 13.98 -40.26
CA SER A 420 8.45 15.09 -40.91
C SER A 420 8.24 16.40 -40.15
N LYS A 421 9.36 17.12 -39.96
CA LYS A 421 9.43 18.45 -39.32
C LYS A 421 9.31 19.59 -40.33
N ASN A 422 9.15 19.29 -41.61
CA ASN A 422 9.00 20.29 -42.66
C ASN A 422 7.67 21.04 -42.50
N LYS A 423 7.76 22.37 -42.32
CA LYS A 423 6.58 23.23 -42.13
C LYS A 423 5.74 23.40 -43.40
N GLN A 424 6.32 23.14 -44.59
CA GLN A 424 5.60 23.27 -45.86
C GLN A 424 4.84 22.00 -46.25
N LEU A 425 5.14 20.86 -45.61
CA LEU A 425 4.59 19.55 -45.99
C LEU A 425 3.05 19.55 -46.00
N THR A 426 2.40 20.13 -44.98
CA THR A 426 0.94 20.17 -44.91
C THR A 426 0.34 20.87 -46.14
N GLN A 427 0.88 22.03 -46.53
CA GLN A 427 0.40 22.77 -47.69
C GLN A 427 0.69 22.05 -49.02
N GLN A 428 1.83 21.37 -49.12
CA GLN A 428 2.17 20.53 -50.27
C GLN A 428 1.19 19.36 -50.39
N VAL A 429 0.84 18.70 -49.30
CA VAL A 429 -0.14 17.60 -49.28
C VAL A 429 -1.55 18.08 -49.61
N ILE A 430 -1.99 19.24 -49.07
CA ILE A 430 -3.29 19.84 -49.46
C ILE A 430 -3.33 20.12 -50.97
N THR A 431 -2.23 20.62 -51.53
CA THR A 431 -2.10 20.87 -52.97
C THR A 431 -2.12 19.57 -53.78
N ALA A 432 -1.45 18.52 -53.30
CA ALA A 432 -1.48 17.20 -53.92
C ALA A 432 -2.90 16.60 -53.90
N LEU A 433 -3.60 16.66 -52.76
CA LEU A 433 -4.96 16.14 -52.59
C LEU A 433 -5.95 16.75 -53.59
N LYS A 434 -5.87 18.07 -53.83
CA LYS A 434 -6.74 18.77 -54.81
C LYS A 434 -6.56 18.32 -56.25
N ASN A 435 -5.36 17.87 -56.61
CA ASN A 435 -5.01 17.49 -57.97
C ASN A 435 -5.04 15.97 -58.20
N GLU A 436 -5.11 15.18 -57.12
CA GLU A 436 -5.10 13.73 -57.16
C GLU A 436 -6.46 13.19 -57.64
N LYS A 437 -6.41 12.18 -58.52
CA LYS A 437 -7.57 11.50 -59.11
C LYS A 437 -7.70 10.06 -58.64
N ASN A 438 -6.64 9.48 -58.08
CA ASN A 438 -6.64 8.15 -57.51
C ASN A 438 -7.28 8.17 -56.12
N ALA A 439 -8.41 7.48 -55.96
CA ALA A 439 -9.17 7.42 -54.72
C ALA A 439 -8.34 6.89 -53.53
N ASP A 440 -7.49 5.88 -53.74
CA ASP A 440 -6.67 5.30 -52.67
C ASP A 440 -5.63 6.31 -52.15
N VAL A 441 -5.08 7.12 -53.05
CA VAL A 441 -4.13 8.18 -52.69
C VAL A 441 -4.88 9.32 -51.99
N GLN A 442 -6.08 9.70 -52.45
CA GLN A 442 -6.90 10.70 -51.77
C GLN A 442 -7.21 10.29 -50.33
N VAL A 443 -7.66 9.05 -50.11
CA VAL A 443 -7.92 8.50 -48.77
C VAL A 443 -6.67 8.60 -47.88
N LEU A 444 -5.52 8.19 -48.41
CA LEU A 444 -4.25 8.22 -47.68
C LEU A 444 -3.80 9.65 -47.30
N LEU A 445 -3.98 10.62 -48.21
CA LEU A 445 -3.65 12.02 -47.95
C LEU A 445 -4.60 12.65 -46.94
N ILE A 446 -5.90 12.34 -47.01
CA ILE A 446 -6.90 12.80 -46.03
C ILE A 446 -6.58 12.26 -44.64
N ASP A 447 -6.30 10.96 -44.54
CA ASP A 447 -5.94 10.30 -43.28
C ASP A 447 -4.64 10.88 -42.69
N PHE A 448 -3.64 11.18 -43.53
CA PHE A 448 -2.45 11.94 -43.09
C PHE A 448 -2.81 13.32 -42.50
N LEU A 449 -3.64 14.11 -43.19
CA LEU A 449 -4.03 15.45 -42.74
C LEU A 449 -4.81 15.40 -41.42
N GLY A 450 -5.71 14.41 -41.27
CA GLY A 450 -6.42 14.12 -40.04
C GLY A 450 -5.46 13.80 -38.90
N GLN A 451 -4.55 12.84 -39.08
CA GLN A 451 -3.58 12.46 -38.03
C GLN A 451 -2.61 13.57 -37.64
N ARG A 452 -2.34 14.52 -38.55
CA ARG A 452 -1.52 15.71 -38.25
C ARG A 452 -2.32 16.83 -37.56
N GLY A 453 -3.65 16.72 -37.48
CA GLY A 453 -4.53 17.76 -36.96
C GLY A 453 -4.50 19.04 -37.80
N ALA A 454 -4.32 18.92 -39.12
CA ALA A 454 -4.13 20.04 -40.04
C ALA A 454 -5.43 20.83 -40.28
N GLY A 455 -5.76 21.79 -39.41
CA GLY A 455 -7.00 22.56 -39.50
C GLY A 455 -7.15 23.39 -40.78
N GLU A 456 -6.03 23.86 -41.33
CA GLU A 456 -5.98 24.55 -42.63
C GLU A 456 -6.48 23.68 -43.81
N SER A 457 -6.61 22.36 -43.61
CA SER A 457 -7.16 21.44 -44.61
C SER A 457 -8.69 21.34 -44.62
N MET A 458 -9.39 21.98 -43.67
CA MET A 458 -10.85 21.94 -43.57
C MET A 458 -11.56 22.31 -44.88
N PRO A 459 -11.20 23.40 -45.60
CA PRO A 459 -11.87 23.73 -46.86
C PRO A 459 -11.77 22.62 -47.91
N ALA A 460 -10.58 22.02 -48.06
CA ALA A 460 -10.38 20.91 -49.01
C ALA A 460 -11.17 19.66 -48.60
N THR A 461 -11.31 19.40 -47.30
CA THR A 461 -12.07 18.26 -46.78
C THR A 461 -13.58 18.45 -47.02
N LEU A 462 -14.11 19.66 -46.79
CA LEU A 462 -15.51 19.99 -47.07
C LEU A 462 -15.83 19.95 -48.56
N ASP A 463 -14.92 20.44 -49.42
CA ASP A 463 -15.06 20.35 -50.88
C ASP A 463 -15.23 18.89 -51.32
N ILE A 464 -14.46 17.97 -50.73
CA ILE A 464 -14.55 16.53 -51.01
C ILE A 464 -15.91 15.96 -50.57
N ILE A 465 -16.37 16.28 -49.36
CA ILE A 465 -17.67 15.83 -48.83
C ILE A 465 -18.81 16.26 -49.76
N GLY A 466 -18.80 17.52 -50.21
CA GLY A 466 -19.81 18.09 -51.11
C GLY A 466 -19.68 17.69 -52.58
N SER A 467 -18.59 17.00 -52.97
CA SER A 467 -18.34 16.60 -54.37
C SER A 467 -18.96 15.24 -54.74
N ASN A 468 -18.74 14.81 -55.99
CA ASN A 468 -19.05 13.45 -56.47
C ASN A 468 -17.91 12.44 -56.21
N ALA A 469 -17.09 12.66 -55.17
CA ALA A 469 -16.04 11.72 -54.76
C ALA A 469 -16.62 10.33 -54.40
N SER A 470 -15.77 9.30 -54.46
CA SER A 470 -16.18 7.92 -54.13
C SER A 470 -16.61 7.79 -52.67
N LYS A 471 -17.35 6.73 -52.33
CA LYS A 471 -17.83 6.48 -50.96
C LYS A 471 -16.66 6.41 -49.97
N GLU A 472 -15.56 5.78 -50.37
CA GLU A 472 -14.35 5.57 -49.56
C GLU A 472 -13.66 6.90 -49.25
N VAL A 473 -13.53 7.77 -50.26
CA VAL A 473 -12.92 9.10 -50.10
C VAL A 473 -13.78 9.99 -49.20
N LYS A 474 -15.13 9.93 -49.36
CA LYS A 474 -16.05 10.66 -48.47
C LYS A 474 -15.98 10.16 -47.04
N ALA A 475 -15.96 8.84 -46.82
CA ALA A 475 -15.83 8.27 -45.48
C ALA A 475 -14.53 8.72 -44.80
N ALA A 476 -13.41 8.73 -45.53
CA ALA A 476 -12.15 9.26 -45.03
C ALA A 476 -12.26 10.74 -44.64
N ALA A 477 -12.90 11.57 -45.47
CA ALA A 477 -13.11 12.98 -45.21
C ALA A 477 -13.93 13.23 -43.93
N PHE A 478 -15.05 12.52 -43.75
CA PHE A 478 -15.85 12.62 -42.53
C PHE A 478 -15.07 12.20 -41.27
N ASN A 479 -14.34 11.09 -41.34
CA ASN A 479 -13.56 10.58 -40.21
C ASN A 479 -12.38 11.50 -39.83
N ALA A 480 -11.90 12.34 -40.74
CA ALA A 480 -10.85 13.32 -40.46
C ALA A 480 -11.39 14.57 -39.74
N LEU A 481 -12.69 14.91 -39.88
CA LEU A 481 -13.28 16.15 -39.36
C LEU A 481 -12.97 16.40 -37.87
N PRO A 482 -13.10 15.43 -36.93
CA PRO A 482 -12.86 15.68 -35.51
C PRO A 482 -11.44 16.17 -35.19
N GLN A 483 -10.46 15.78 -36.00
CA GLN A 483 -9.06 16.12 -35.77
C GLN A 483 -8.68 17.48 -36.39
N ILE A 484 -9.40 17.91 -37.42
CA ILE A 484 -9.10 19.14 -38.16
C ILE A 484 -10.05 20.30 -37.87
N ALA A 485 -11.18 20.05 -37.19
CA ALA A 485 -12.16 21.08 -36.85
C ALA A 485 -11.57 22.23 -36.03
N ARG A 486 -12.03 23.46 -36.31
CA ARG A 486 -11.74 24.69 -35.56
C ARG A 486 -13.04 25.41 -35.19
N SER A 487 -12.96 26.41 -34.31
CA SER A 487 -14.12 27.11 -33.77
C SER A 487 -14.95 27.84 -34.85
N GLU A 488 -14.30 28.34 -35.87
CA GLU A 488 -14.91 28.99 -37.04
C GLU A 488 -15.69 28.02 -37.94
N ASP A 489 -15.48 26.70 -37.81
CA ASP A 489 -16.12 25.70 -38.67
C ASP A 489 -17.46 25.19 -38.12
N LEU A 490 -17.84 25.55 -36.89
CA LEU A 490 -19.01 25.01 -36.20
C LEU A 490 -20.29 25.06 -37.05
N ASP A 491 -20.62 26.21 -37.66
CA ASP A 491 -21.84 26.34 -38.45
C ASP A 491 -21.87 25.37 -39.64
N LYS A 492 -20.73 25.20 -40.33
CA LYS A 492 -20.62 24.27 -41.46
C LYS A 492 -20.75 22.82 -41.00
N LEU A 493 -20.23 22.49 -39.82
CA LEU A 493 -20.35 21.15 -39.25
C LEU A 493 -21.79 20.84 -38.84
N LEU A 494 -22.50 21.81 -38.24
CA LEU A 494 -23.91 21.64 -37.88
C LEU A 494 -24.80 21.51 -39.13
N ASP A 495 -24.48 22.21 -40.22
CA ASP A 495 -25.20 22.08 -41.50
C ASP A 495 -25.07 20.67 -42.11
N LEU A 496 -24.06 19.89 -41.72
CA LEU A 496 -23.89 18.50 -42.16
C LEU A 496 -24.74 17.49 -41.37
N LEU A 497 -25.33 17.87 -40.23
CA LEU A 497 -26.18 17.00 -39.39
C LEU A 497 -27.58 16.81 -39.99
N THR A 498 -27.64 16.09 -41.11
CA THR A 498 -28.87 15.80 -41.85
C THR A 498 -29.07 14.29 -42.03
N ASP A 499 -30.29 13.87 -42.37
CA ASP A 499 -30.59 12.47 -42.67
C ASP A 499 -29.77 11.90 -43.84
N GLU A 500 -29.35 12.76 -44.79
CA GLU A 500 -28.47 12.38 -45.90
C GLU A 500 -27.10 11.88 -45.41
N ASN A 501 -26.59 12.47 -44.32
CA ASN A 501 -25.29 12.15 -43.74
C ASN A 501 -25.37 11.26 -42.49
N LYS A 502 -26.52 10.64 -42.22
CA LYS A 502 -26.74 9.85 -40.98
C LYS A 502 -25.70 8.75 -40.74
N GLU A 503 -25.12 8.16 -41.80
CA GLU A 503 -24.05 7.15 -41.72
C GLU A 503 -22.77 7.73 -41.06
N TYR A 504 -22.56 9.04 -41.15
CA TYR A 504 -21.38 9.76 -40.64
C TYR A 504 -21.70 10.69 -39.46
N ALA A 505 -22.93 10.66 -38.93
CA ALA A 505 -23.39 11.55 -37.88
C ALA A 505 -22.43 11.58 -36.68
N GLY A 506 -21.92 10.43 -36.24
CA GLY A 506 -20.97 10.36 -35.11
C GLY A 506 -19.68 11.15 -35.34
N ALA A 507 -19.12 11.09 -36.55
CA ALA A 507 -17.91 11.85 -36.89
C ALA A 507 -18.19 13.36 -36.96
N ILE A 508 -19.34 13.75 -37.52
CA ILE A 508 -19.78 15.15 -37.57
C ILE A 508 -20.03 15.70 -36.16
N GLN A 509 -20.69 14.91 -35.31
CA GLN A 509 -20.97 15.27 -33.91
C GLN A 509 -19.68 15.47 -33.13
N ALA A 510 -18.72 14.54 -33.22
CA ALA A 510 -17.41 14.68 -32.59
C ALA A 510 -16.64 15.91 -33.09
N ALA A 511 -16.74 16.23 -34.38
CA ALA A 511 -16.15 17.44 -34.94
C ALA A 511 -16.81 18.72 -34.42
N ALA A 512 -18.14 18.72 -34.28
CA ALA A 512 -18.87 19.85 -33.71
C ALA A 512 -18.51 20.06 -32.23
N VAL A 513 -18.37 18.98 -31.44
CA VAL A 513 -17.88 19.04 -30.06
C VAL A 513 -16.46 19.63 -30.02
N ALA A 514 -15.54 19.10 -30.83
CA ALA A 514 -14.17 19.61 -30.91
C ALA A 514 -14.11 21.10 -31.31
N ALA A 515 -14.96 21.55 -32.24
CA ALA A 515 -15.05 22.96 -32.62
C ALA A 515 -15.50 23.87 -31.48
N VAL A 516 -16.33 23.37 -30.55
CA VAL A 516 -16.77 24.12 -29.37
C VAL A 516 -15.73 24.07 -28.25
N GLU A 517 -15.15 22.91 -27.96
CA GLU A 517 -14.19 22.71 -26.87
C GLU A 517 -12.83 23.39 -27.12
N PHE A 518 -12.31 23.33 -28.35
CA PHE A 518 -11.00 23.92 -28.69
C PHE A 518 -11.09 25.39 -29.11
N GLY A 519 -12.27 26.02 -29.01
CA GLY A 519 -12.53 27.38 -29.44
C GLY A 519 -12.58 28.42 -28.33
N GLU A 520 -12.37 29.69 -28.68
CA GLU A 520 -12.76 30.80 -27.80
C GLU A 520 -14.31 30.91 -27.74
N ASN A 521 -14.86 31.38 -26.62
CA ASN A 521 -16.30 31.63 -26.41
C ASN A 521 -17.21 30.38 -26.39
N GLN A 522 -16.83 29.35 -25.63
CA GLN A 522 -17.60 28.11 -25.46
C GLN A 522 -19.09 28.33 -25.14
N GLU A 523 -19.41 29.28 -24.25
CA GLU A 523 -20.79 29.61 -23.86
C GLU A 523 -21.63 30.07 -25.07
N THR A 524 -21.13 31.06 -25.82
CA THR A 524 -21.78 31.57 -27.04
C THR A 524 -21.97 30.47 -28.08
N LYS A 525 -20.97 29.61 -28.27
CA LYS A 525 -21.02 28.52 -29.24
C LYS A 525 -22.00 27.43 -28.80
N THR A 526 -22.07 27.12 -27.51
CA THR A 526 -23.08 26.22 -26.93
C THR A 526 -24.48 26.76 -27.18
N GLN A 527 -24.69 28.06 -26.99
CA GLN A 527 -25.98 28.70 -27.29
C GLN A 527 -26.35 28.64 -28.78
N SER A 528 -25.37 28.71 -29.68
CA SER A 528 -25.60 28.49 -31.12
C SER A 528 -26.10 27.07 -31.41
N VAL A 529 -25.50 26.04 -30.78
CA VAL A 529 -25.97 24.64 -30.93
C VAL A 529 -27.39 24.48 -30.38
N ILE A 530 -27.69 25.06 -29.21
CA ILE A 530 -29.04 25.06 -28.62
C ILE A 530 -30.06 25.74 -29.56
N SER A 531 -29.70 26.87 -30.15
CA SER A 531 -30.58 27.61 -31.06
C SER A 531 -30.88 26.79 -32.32
N ARG A 532 -29.89 26.07 -32.87
CA ARG A 532 -30.08 25.15 -34.00
C ARG A 532 -30.97 23.96 -33.64
N LEU A 533 -30.78 23.35 -32.45
CA LEU A 533 -31.66 22.30 -31.93
C LEU A 533 -33.13 22.78 -31.82
N GLN A 534 -33.35 24.01 -31.34
CA GLN A 534 -34.70 24.56 -31.17
C GLN A 534 -35.41 24.82 -32.50
N ALA A 535 -34.66 25.22 -33.53
CA ALA A 535 -35.18 25.43 -34.89
C ALA A 535 -35.38 24.13 -35.68
N ALA A 536 -34.72 23.04 -35.29
CA ALA A 536 -34.79 21.73 -35.93
C ALA A 536 -36.14 21.03 -35.70
N ASP A 537 -36.58 20.22 -36.66
CA ASP A 537 -37.79 19.39 -36.52
C ASP A 537 -37.56 18.14 -35.64
N ALA A 538 -38.62 17.39 -35.35
CA ALA A 538 -38.55 16.21 -34.48
C ALA A 538 -37.61 15.10 -34.99
N THR A 539 -37.39 14.99 -36.30
CA THR A 539 -36.49 13.99 -36.90
C THR A 539 -35.03 14.44 -36.85
N GLN A 540 -34.78 15.74 -36.87
CA GLN A 540 -33.43 16.32 -36.84
C GLN A 540 -32.89 16.50 -35.41
N LYS A 541 -33.75 16.81 -34.44
CA LYS A 541 -33.36 17.03 -33.04
C LYS A 541 -32.43 15.96 -32.43
N PRO A 542 -32.65 14.65 -32.65
CA PRO A 542 -31.76 13.61 -32.14
C PRO A 542 -30.28 13.76 -32.52
N PHE A 543 -29.95 14.37 -33.66
CA PHE A 543 -28.56 14.58 -34.07
C PHE A 543 -27.80 15.58 -33.19
N PHE A 544 -28.51 16.49 -32.51
CA PHE A 544 -27.90 17.52 -31.69
C PHE A 544 -27.68 17.08 -30.24
N PHE A 545 -28.42 16.10 -29.73
CA PHE A 545 -28.26 15.67 -28.33
C PHE A 545 -26.87 15.11 -28.01
N PRO A 546 -26.23 14.27 -28.85
CA PRO A 546 -24.85 13.85 -28.61
C PRO A 546 -23.83 15.00 -28.65
N VAL A 547 -24.08 16.03 -29.47
CA VAL A 547 -23.24 17.24 -29.51
C VAL A 547 -23.32 17.98 -28.17
N LEU A 548 -24.53 18.24 -27.69
CA LEU A 548 -24.75 18.90 -26.39
C LEU A 548 -24.23 18.06 -25.22
N SER A 549 -24.39 16.75 -25.29
CA SER A 549 -23.82 15.79 -24.32
C SER A 549 -22.30 15.84 -24.28
N GLY A 550 -21.66 15.94 -25.44
CA GLY A 550 -20.21 16.04 -25.57
C GLY A 550 -19.68 17.38 -25.05
N ILE A 551 -20.33 18.48 -25.40
CA ILE A 551 -19.98 19.84 -24.93
C ILE A 551 -20.14 19.97 -23.40
N GLY A 552 -21.20 19.38 -22.85
CA GLY A 552 -21.53 19.45 -21.43
C GLY A 552 -22.08 20.82 -20.99
N GLY A 553 -22.10 21.06 -19.68
CA GLY A 553 -22.50 22.34 -19.10
C GLY A 553 -23.99 22.46 -18.76
N LYS A 554 -24.31 23.39 -17.86
CA LYS A 554 -25.64 23.52 -17.24
C LYS A 554 -26.75 23.88 -18.23
N ASP A 555 -26.49 24.78 -19.18
CA ASP A 555 -27.50 25.24 -20.13
C ASP A 555 -27.87 24.13 -21.13
N ALA A 556 -26.85 23.43 -21.66
CA ALA A 556 -27.05 22.26 -22.50
C ALA A 556 -27.81 21.16 -21.75
N LEU A 557 -27.42 20.89 -20.49
CA LEU A 557 -28.06 19.90 -19.64
C LEU A 557 -29.54 20.21 -19.43
N GLN A 558 -29.88 21.46 -19.08
CA GLN A 558 -31.27 21.88 -18.84
C GLN A 558 -32.13 21.66 -20.09
N VAL A 559 -31.60 21.99 -21.28
CA VAL A 559 -32.31 21.80 -22.55
C VAL A 559 -32.52 20.31 -22.84
N VAL A 560 -31.47 19.48 -22.73
CA VAL A 560 -31.58 18.03 -23.01
C VAL A 560 -32.49 17.32 -22.01
N ALA A 561 -32.38 17.65 -20.72
CA ALA A 561 -33.22 17.08 -19.66
C ALA A 561 -34.72 17.34 -19.91
N GLY A 562 -35.07 18.50 -20.48
CA GLY A 562 -36.44 18.85 -20.86
C GLY A 562 -37.10 17.90 -21.87
N TYR A 563 -36.32 17.07 -22.57
CA TYR A 563 -36.84 16.07 -23.53
C TYR A 563 -36.95 14.65 -22.94
N THR A 564 -36.65 14.44 -21.65
CA THR A 564 -36.61 13.09 -21.04
C THR A 564 -37.95 12.60 -20.46
N ASP A 565 -38.95 13.48 -20.35
CA ASP A 565 -40.28 13.20 -19.80
C ASP A 565 -41.35 13.00 -20.90
N GLN A 566 -42.65 13.00 -20.53
CA GLN A 566 -43.77 12.64 -21.42
C GLN A 566 -43.75 13.43 -22.74
N GLY A 567 -43.61 12.72 -23.86
CA GLY A 567 -43.44 13.30 -25.20
C GLY A 567 -43.16 12.22 -26.25
N ASP A 568 -42.61 12.62 -27.38
CA ASP A 568 -42.22 11.72 -28.48
C ASP A 568 -41.22 10.65 -27.97
N PRO A 569 -41.51 9.33 -28.10
CA PRO A 569 -40.61 8.26 -27.67
C PRO A 569 -39.21 8.35 -28.28
N LEU A 570 -39.07 8.82 -29.53
CA LEU A 570 -37.79 8.96 -30.21
C LEU A 570 -36.92 10.02 -29.52
N LEU A 571 -37.49 11.21 -29.28
CA LEU A 571 -36.79 12.32 -28.62
C LEU A 571 -36.42 11.96 -27.19
N ARG A 572 -37.33 11.30 -26.47
CA ARG A 572 -37.11 10.83 -25.10
C ARG A 572 -35.98 9.81 -25.00
N GLY A 573 -35.94 8.82 -25.89
CA GLY A 573 -34.87 7.84 -25.93
C GLY A 573 -33.52 8.50 -26.23
N ALA A 574 -33.47 9.36 -27.24
CA ALA A 574 -32.24 10.05 -27.64
C ALA A 574 -31.72 11.01 -26.55
N ALA A 575 -32.60 11.77 -25.89
CA ALA A 575 -32.25 12.65 -24.79
C ALA A 575 -31.76 11.88 -23.56
N THR A 576 -32.39 10.74 -23.24
CA THR A 576 -31.94 9.88 -22.13
C THR A 576 -30.55 9.30 -22.41
N SER A 577 -30.30 8.83 -23.64
CA SER A 577 -28.97 8.36 -24.05
C SER A 577 -27.93 9.47 -24.01
N ALA A 578 -28.29 10.71 -24.33
CA ALA A 578 -27.40 11.86 -24.17
C ALA A 578 -27.06 12.12 -22.70
N LEU A 579 -28.05 12.13 -21.79
CA LEU A 579 -27.75 12.24 -20.35
C LEU A 579 -26.86 11.11 -19.84
N ALA A 580 -27.07 9.88 -20.33
CA ALA A 580 -26.25 8.72 -19.95
C ALA A 580 -24.79 8.82 -20.42
N ASN A 581 -24.55 9.52 -21.54
CA ASN A 581 -23.23 9.72 -22.14
C ASN A 581 -22.64 11.12 -21.90
N TRP A 582 -23.23 11.88 -20.98
CA TRP A 582 -22.79 13.25 -20.65
C TRP A 582 -21.32 13.29 -20.25
N THR A 583 -20.58 14.30 -20.71
CA THR A 583 -19.14 14.41 -20.44
C THR A 583 -18.82 14.61 -18.96
N GLY A 584 -19.64 15.40 -18.24
CA GLY A 584 -19.45 15.69 -16.82
C GLY A 584 -20.48 15.05 -15.87
N GLU A 585 -20.22 15.13 -14.57
CA GLU A 585 -21.06 14.57 -13.51
C GLU A 585 -22.37 15.35 -13.27
N GLU A 586 -22.53 16.55 -13.84
CA GLU A 586 -23.71 17.39 -13.63
C GLU A 586 -25.02 16.75 -14.11
N ALA A 587 -24.95 15.75 -14.99
CA ALA A 587 -26.11 14.96 -15.43
C ALA A 587 -26.56 13.91 -14.40
N LEU A 588 -25.74 13.58 -13.41
CA LEU A 588 -26.01 12.55 -12.41
C LEU A 588 -27.32 12.77 -11.65
N PRO A 589 -27.63 13.98 -11.11
CA PRO A 589 -28.91 14.22 -10.43
C PRO A 589 -30.13 13.96 -11.33
N GLN A 590 -30.04 14.26 -12.63
CA GLN A 590 -31.13 14.01 -13.58
C GLN A 590 -31.30 12.51 -13.84
N LEU A 591 -30.21 11.76 -14.01
CA LEU A 591 -30.29 10.31 -14.16
C LEU A 591 -30.82 9.61 -12.91
N ILE A 592 -30.44 10.08 -11.71
CA ILE A 592 -30.98 9.56 -10.44
C ILE A 592 -32.49 9.83 -10.35
N ALA A 593 -32.94 11.03 -10.72
CA ALA A 593 -34.36 11.34 -10.76
C ALA A 593 -35.12 10.46 -11.76
N LEU A 594 -34.51 10.14 -12.92
CA LEU A 594 -35.08 9.26 -13.92
C LEU A 594 -35.14 7.80 -13.47
N SER A 595 -34.10 7.26 -12.80
CA SER A 595 -34.10 5.86 -12.33
C SER A 595 -35.17 5.59 -11.28
N ARG A 596 -35.56 6.61 -10.52
CA ARG A 596 -36.63 6.54 -9.50
C ARG A 596 -38.04 6.66 -10.08
N LYS A 597 -38.18 6.98 -11.37
CA LYS A 597 -39.47 6.94 -12.08
C LYS A 597 -39.74 5.54 -12.60
N LYS A 598 -41.01 5.21 -12.79
CA LYS A 598 -41.38 3.95 -13.46
C LYS A 598 -41.08 4.04 -14.96
N VAL A 599 -39.96 3.45 -15.39
CA VAL A 599 -39.55 3.36 -16.80
C VAL A 599 -40.02 2.01 -17.36
N THR A 600 -40.87 2.05 -18.40
CA THR A 600 -41.40 0.85 -19.07
C THR A 600 -40.65 0.49 -20.34
N ASP A 601 -39.89 1.43 -20.91
CA ASP A 601 -39.07 1.19 -22.08
C ASP A 601 -37.71 0.61 -21.66
N SER A 602 -37.40 -0.61 -22.12
CA SER A 602 -36.18 -1.31 -21.68
C SER A 602 -34.91 -0.63 -22.17
N GLY A 603 -34.90 -0.06 -23.38
CA GLY A 603 -33.74 0.65 -23.92
C GLY A 603 -33.45 1.95 -23.16
N GLN A 604 -34.50 2.67 -22.77
CA GLN A 604 -34.38 3.83 -21.90
C GLN A 604 -33.83 3.45 -20.52
N LEU A 605 -34.32 2.36 -19.91
CA LEU A 605 -33.82 1.91 -18.61
C LEU A 605 -32.35 1.45 -18.70
N ASP A 606 -31.97 0.74 -19.76
CA ASP A 606 -30.56 0.36 -20.01
C ASP A 606 -29.65 1.59 -20.09
N ALA A 607 -30.07 2.64 -20.82
CA ALA A 607 -29.33 3.88 -20.89
C ALA A 607 -29.19 4.54 -19.51
N ILE A 608 -30.26 4.58 -18.70
CA ILE A 608 -30.23 5.14 -17.34
C ILE A 608 -29.26 4.37 -16.44
N ILE A 609 -29.35 3.03 -16.37
CA ILE A 609 -28.50 2.23 -15.49
C ILE A 609 -27.03 2.31 -15.91
N ASN A 610 -26.73 2.19 -17.21
CA ASN A 610 -25.36 2.30 -17.71
C ASN A 610 -24.78 3.69 -17.49
N GLY A 611 -25.59 4.74 -17.71
CA GLY A 611 -25.23 6.12 -17.43
C GLY A 611 -24.95 6.36 -15.95
N LEU A 612 -25.79 5.85 -15.05
CA LEU A 612 -25.58 5.92 -13.60
C LEU A 612 -24.29 5.23 -13.18
N VAL A 613 -24.06 3.99 -13.61
CA VAL A 613 -22.82 3.26 -13.29
C VAL A 613 -21.59 4.05 -13.74
N ARG A 614 -21.60 4.56 -14.98
CA ARG A 614 -20.49 5.34 -15.54
C ARG A 614 -20.26 6.67 -14.81
N LEU A 615 -21.33 7.44 -14.58
CA LEU A 615 -21.21 8.77 -13.96
C LEU A 615 -20.91 8.66 -12.46
N ILE A 616 -21.45 7.68 -11.74
CA ILE A 616 -21.13 7.47 -10.32
C ILE A 616 -19.65 7.09 -10.15
N ASP A 617 -19.11 6.25 -11.03
CA ASP A 617 -17.69 5.87 -11.00
C ASP A 617 -16.79 7.09 -11.13
N GLY A 618 -17.05 7.94 -12.13
CA GLY A 618 -16.28 9.16 -12.40
C GLY A 618 -16.57 10.36 -11.50
N ALA A 619 -17.65 10.35 -10.70
CA ALA A 619 -18.06 11.51 -9.90
C ALA A 619 -17.12 11.79 -8.71
N ASP A 620 -16.90 13.06 -8.38
CA ASP A 620 -16.12 13.50 -7.21
C ASP A 620 -17.00 13.62 -5.97
N ILE A 621 -17.55 12.48 -5.55
CA ILE A 621 -18.38 12.35 -4.35
C ILE A 621 -17.89 11.19 -3.46
N PRO A 622 -18.11 11.22 -2.13
CA PRO A 622 -17.61 10.18 -1.24
C PRO A 622 -18.17 8.78 -1.56
N ALA A 623 -17.36 7.75 -1.31
CA ALA A 623 -17.71 6.36 -1.59
C ALA A 623 -19.03 5.92 -0.91
N ASP A 624 -19.30 6.41 0.30
CA ASP A 624 -20.55 6.13 1.01
C ASP A 624 -21.78 6.65 0.23
N GLN A 625 -21.71 7.87 -0.33
CA GLN A 625 -22.77 8.40 -1.18
C GLN A 625 -22.90 7.64 -2.50
N LYS A 626 -21.77 7.26 -3.13
CA LYS A 626 -21.77 6.43 -4.35
C LYS A 626 -22.48 5.10 -4.11
N VAL A 627 -22.25 4.46 -2.97
CA VAL A 627 -22.89 3.20 -2.60
C VAL A 627 -24.40 3.36 -2.42
N LEU A 628 -24.87 4.47 -1.84
CA LEU A 628 -26.31 4.76 -1.77
C LEU A 628 -26.92 4.87 -3.17
N TYR A 629 -26.31 5.62 -4.08
CA TYR A 629 -26.81 5.75 -5.45
C TYR A 629 -26.76 4.43 -6.24
N LEU A 630 -25.71 3.62 -6.06
CA LEU A 630 -25.62 2.31 -6.70
C LEU A 630 -26.68 1.35 -6.15
N ARG A 631 -27.00 1.41 -4.85
CA ARG A 631 -28.10 0.62 -4.28
C ARG A 631 -29.46 1.03 -4.85
N ASP A 632 -29.72 2.34 -4.98
CA ASP A 632 -30.92 2.85 -5.65
C ASP A 632 -31.00 2.37 -7.12
N ALA A 633 -29.88 2.40 -7.85
CA ALA A 633 -29.80 1.88 -9.21
C ALA A 633 -30.04 0.36 -9.28
N PHE A 634 -29.55 -0.39 -8.29
CA PHE A 634 -29.78 -1.84 -8.19
C PHE A 634 -31.27 -2.17 -7.96
N GLU A 635 -31.96 -1.37 -7.13
CA GLU A 635 -33.40 -1.49 -6.89
C GLU A 635 -34.22 -1.16 -8.15
N ALA A 636 -33.77 -0.20 -8.96
CA ALA A 636 -34.40 0.17 -10.23
C ALA A 636 -34.15 -0.84 -11.37
N ALA A 637 -33.05 -1.61 -11.30
CA ALA A 637 -32.66 -2.58 -12.32
C ALA A 637 -33.67 -3.73 -12.46
N GLN A 638 -34.10 -4.00 -13.70
CA GLN A 638 -35.07 -5.03 -14.05
C GLN A 638 -34.43 -6.30 -14.60
N THR A 639 -33.24 -6.20 -15.21
CA THR A 639 -32.54 -7.33 -15.81
C THR A 639 -31.35 -7.80 -14.97
N VAL A 640 -30.95 -9.05 -15.17
CA VAL A 640 -29.77 -9.64 -14.52
C VAL A 640 -28.49 -8.89 -14.89
N GLU A 641 -28.34 -8.50 -16.16
CA GLU A 641 -27.13 -7.81 -16.62
C GLU A 641 -27.02 -6.39 -16.05
N GLN A 642 -28.15 -5.68 -15.90
CA GLN A 642 -28.19 -4.41 -15.16
C GLN A 642 -27.78 -4.61 -13.69
N LYS A 643 -28.30 -5.65 -13.02
CA LYS A 643 -27.91 -5.95 -11.64
C LYS A 643 -26.42 -6.30 -11.50
N LYS A 644 -25.87 -7.05 -12.46
CA LYS A 644 -24.43 -7.36 -12.50
C LYS A 644 -23.58 -6.11 -12.73
N SER A 645 -23.97 -5.20 -13.62
CA SER A 645 -23.20 -3.97 -13.86
C SER A 645 -23.11 -3.11 -12.61
N VAL A 646 -24.22 -2.97 -11.86
CA VAL A 646 -24.25 -2.26 -10.59
C VAL A 646 -23.44 -2.97 -9.50
N LEU A 647 -23.51 -4.31 -9.38
CA LEU A 647 -22.68 -5.05 -8.42
C LEU A 647 -21.17 -4.91 -8.69
N ARG A 648 -20.76 -4.87 -9.97
CA ARG A 648 -19.35 -4.60 -10.32
C ARG A 648 -18.94 -3.19 -9.93
N ALA A 649 -19.82 -2.21 -10.10
CA ALA A 649 -19.53 -0.82 -9.75
C ALA A 649 -19.34 -0.60 -8.24
N LEU A 650 -19.90 -1.47 -7.38
CA LEU A 650 -19.66 -1.41 -5.93
C LEU A 650 -18.20 -1.72 -5.55
N ASP A 651 -17.46 -2.44 -6.37
CA ASP A 651 -16.06 -2.84 -6.10
C ASP A 651 -15.15 -1.62 -5.89
N ALA A 652 -15.30 -0.59 -6.74
CA ALA A 652 -14.56 0.66 -6.62
C ALA A 652 -14.87 1.43 -5.31
N ASN A 653 -15.97 1.10 -4.64
CA ASN A 653 -16.52 1.83 -3.51
C ASN A 653 -16.47 0.99 -2.21
N LYS A 654 -15.24 0.76 -1.72
CA LYS A 654 -14.85 -0.22 -0.68
C LYS A 654 -15.33 0.09 0.75
N THR A 655 -16.63 0.35 0.91
CA THR A 655 -17.28 0.60 2.20
C THR A 655 -17.78 -0.70 2.82
N TYR A 656 -18.00 -0.69 4.14
CA TYR A 656 -18.58 -1.85 4.83
C TYR A 656 -20.01 -2.14 4.33
N ASN A 657 -20.77 -1.09 3.99
CA ASN A 657 -22.11 -1.22 3.42
C ASN A 657 -22.09 -1.85 2.02
N ALA A 658 -21.11 -1.52 1.17
CA ALA A 658 -20.93 -2.17 -0.13
C ALA A 658 -20.63 -3.66 0.02
N LEU A 659 -19.71 -4.02 0.94
CA LEU A 659 -19.37 -5.41 1.26
C LEU A 659 -20.61 -6.21 1.67
N LEU A 660 -21.36 -5.69 2.63
CA LEU A 660 -22.56 -6.36 3.15
C LEU A 660 -23.67 -6.44 2.11
N PHE A 661 -23.88 -5.39 1.32
CA PHE A 661 -24.88 -5.38 0.26
C PHE A 661 -24.58 -6.41 -0.82
N ALA A 662 -23.34 -6.45 -1.35
CA ALA A 662 -22.91 -7.45 -2.31
C ALA A 662 -23.04 -8.88 -1.74
N GLY A 663 -22.71 -9.04 -0.45
CA GLY A 663 -22.83 -10.31 0.28
C GLY A 663 -24.24 -10.91 0.30
N LYS A 664 -25.30 -10.10 0.18
CA LYS A 664 -26.70 -10.57 0.12
C LYS A 664 -27.00 -11.42 -1.12
N PHE A 665 -26.15 -11.36 -2.15
CA PHE A 665 -26.37 -12.02 -3.45
C PHE A 665 -25.41 -13.19 -3.72
N LEU A 666 -24.65 -13.64 -2.71
CA LEU A 666 -23.75 -14.80 -2.85
C LEU A 666 -24.49 -16.12 -3.11
N ASP A 667 -25.76 -16.20 -2.75
CA ASP A 667 -26.60 -17.39 -2.95
C ASP A 667 -27.60 -17.23 -4.13
N ASP A 668 -27.54 -16.12 -4.87
CA ASP A 668 -28.35 -15.90 -6.07
C ASP A 668 -27.71 -16.61 -7.27
N GLU A 669 -28.43 -17.54 -7.91
CA GLU A 669 -27.89 -18.35 -9.01
C GLU A 669 -27.33 -17.55 -10.18
N GLN A 670 -27.88 -16.37 -10.46
CA GLN A 670 -27.51 -15.54 -11.61
C GLN A 670 -26.50 -14.44 -11.24
N LEU A 671 -26.42 -14.07 -9.96
CA LEU A 671 -25.55 -12.99 -9.47
C LEU A 671 -24.34 -13.47 -8.65
N LYS A 672 -24.35 -14.70 -8.11
CA LYS A 672 -23.35 -15.23 -7.16
C LYS A 672 -21.91 -15.04 -7.59
N SER A 673 -21.58 -15.24 -8.87
CA SER A 673 -20.21 -15.07 -9.36
C SER A 673 -19.76 -13.61 -9.33
N THR A 674 -20.64 -12.67 -9.71
CA THR A 674 -20.32 -11.23 -9.66
C THR A 674 -20.26 -10.75 -8.21
N ALA A 675 -21.21 -11.17 -7.38
CA ALA A 675 -21.21 -10.88 -5.94
C ALA A 675 -19.95 -11.41 -5.24
N ALA A 676 -19.51 -12.63 -5.55
CA ALA A 676 -18.32 -13.23 -4.96
C ALA A 676 -17.05 -12.41 -5.27
N ASN A 677 -16.89 -11.97 -6.52
CA ASN A 677 -15.78 -11.11 -6.91
C ASN A 677 -15.83 -9.76 -6.19
N THR A 678 -16.98 -9.10 -6.16
CA THR A 678 -17.16 -7.81 -5.46
C THR A 678 -16.85 -7.94 -3.97
N VAL A 679 -17.37 -8.97 -3.29
CA VAL A 679 -17.11 -9.23 -1.86
C VAL A 679 -15.62 -9.48 -1.61
N MET A 680 -14.98 -10.31 -2.44
CA MET A 680 -13.56 -10.63 -2.33
C MET A 680 -12.70 -9.37 -2.44
N ASN A 681 -12.91 -8.57 -3.48
CA ASN A 681 -12.08 -7.39 -3.76
C ASN A 681 -12.22 -6.33 -2.67
N ILE A 682 -13.45 -6.05 -2.20
CA ILE A 682 -13.68 -5.09 -1.11
C ILE A 682 -13.01 -5.56 0.19
N ALA A 683 -13.16 -6.84 0.55
CA ALA A 683 -12.66 -7.36 1.82
C ALA A 683 -11.13 -7.46 1.85
N LEU A 684 -10.51 -8.02 0.81
CA LEU A 684 -9.06 -8.28 0.77
C LEU A 684 -8.21 -7.00 0.89
N GLU A 685 -8.75 -5.87 0.45
CA GLU A 685 -8.07 -4.58 0.51
C GLU A 685 -8.26 -3.82 1.83
N ASN A 686 -9.17 -4.26 2.71
CA ASN A 686 -9.47 -3.53 3.94
C ASN A 686 -9.39 -4.43 5.19
N LYS A 687 -8.21 -4.46 5.82
CA LYS A 687 -7.98 -5.16 7.10
C LYS A 687 -8.79 -4.60 8.28
N GLY A 688 -9.37 -3.40 8.13
CA GLY A 688 -10.28 -2.80 9.09
C GLY A 688 -11.67 -3.44 9.09
N PHE A 689 -12.02 -4.19 8.04
CA PHE A 689 -13.22 -5.02 7.99
C PHE A 689 -12.88 -6.40 8.51
N TYR A 690 -13.33 -6.69 9.73
CA TYR A 690 -13.19 -7.98 10.38
C TYR A 690 -14.45 -8.29 11.18
N GLY A 691 -14.50 -9.48 11.77
CA GLY A 691 -15.65 -9.94 12.54
C GLY A 691 -16.45 -11.03 11.84
N ALA A 692 -17.52 -11.48 12.49
CA ALA A 692 -18.26 -12.67 12.08
C ALA A 692 -18.83 -12.58 10.67
N ASP A 693 -19.35 -11.42 10.27
CA ASP A 693 -19.91 -11.24 8.93
C ASP A 693 -18.85 -11.29 7.83
N VAL A 694 -17.69 -10.65 8.04
CA VAL A 694 -16.59 -10.68 7.05
C VAL A 694 -16.07 -12.10 6.87
N VAL A 695 -15.87 -12.81 7.99
CA VAL A 695 -15.42 -14.22 7.97
C VAL A 695 -16.45 -15.09 7.25
N ARG A 696 -17.75 -14.94 7.55
CA ARG A 696 -18.83 -15.69 6.90
C ARG A 696 -18.86 -15.43 5.39
N LEU A 697 -18.78 -14.17 4.98
CA LEU A 697 -18.80 -13.77 3.57
C LEU A 697 -17.59 -14.32 2.81
N LEU A 698 -16.38 -14.16 3.36
CA LEU A 698 -15.15 -14.66 2.73
C LEU A 698 -15.10 -16.18 2.65
N ASN A 699 -15.57 -16.90 3.67
CA ASN A 699 -15.69 -18.36 3.61
C ASN A 699 -16.69 -18.79 2.54
N ARG A 700 -17.82 -18.07 2.41
CA ARG A 700 -18.78 -18.34 1.33
C ARG A 700 -18.17 -18.08 -0.06
N VAL A 701 -17.35 -17.04 -0.20
CA VAL A 701 -16.59 -16.79 -1.44
C VAL A 701 -15.65 -17.96 -1.74
N ILE A 702 -14.90 -18.47 -0.76
CA ILE A 702 -14.00 -19.63 -0.92
C ILE A 702 -14.75 -20.84 -1.51
N GLU A 703 -15.97 -21.11 -1.03
CA GLU A 703 -16.83 -22.20 -1.51
C GLU A 703 -17.29 -22.01 -2.96
N LEU A 704 -17.48 -20.75 -3.39
CA LEU A 704 -17.95 -20.40 -4.73
C LEU A 704 -16.82 -20.36 -5.77
N LEU A 705 -15.57 -20.18 -5.34
CA LEU A 705 -14.42 -20.22 -6.24
C LEU A 705 -14.22 -21.64 -6.79
N SER A 706 -14.04 -21.78 -8.11
CA SER A 706 -13.84 -23.07 -8.79
C SER A 706 -12.85 -22.96 -9.96
N GLY A 707 -12.03 -23.99 -10.18
CA GLY A 707 -11.00 -24.01 -11.23
C GLY A 707 -9.57 -24.06 -10.66
N SER A 708 -8.59 -24.33 -11.53
CA SER A 708 -7.16 -24.45 -11.17
C SER A 708 -6.52 -23.11 -10.82
N GLU A 709 -6.99 -22.01 -11.41
CA GLU A 709 -6.52 -20.65 -11.10
C GLU A 709 -7.08 -20.11 -9.76
N SER A 710 -8.07 -20.80 -9.17
CA SER A 710 -8.71 -20.40 -7.93
C SER A 710 -7.94 -20.82 -6.65
N SER A 711 -6.90 -21.65 -6.73
CA SER A 711 -6.11 -22.04 -5.56
C SER A 711 -5.39 -20.83 -4.94
N TYR A 712 -4.76 -20.00 -5.77
CA TYR A 712 -4.08 -18.77 -5.35
C TYR A 712 -5.03 -17.80 -4.64
N LEU A 713 -6.24 -17.60 -5.18
CA LEU A 713 -7.25 -16.72 -4.58
C LEU A 713 -7.75 -17.25 -3.23
N ARG A 714 -7.97 -18.58 -3.10
CA ARG A 714 -8.33 -19.17 -1.80
C ARG A 714 -7.21 -19.00 -0.78
N GLU A 715 -5.95 -19.17 -1.18
CA GLU A 715 -4.79 -18.93 -0.31
C GLU A 715 -4.70 -17.46 0.12
N ALA A 716 -4.95 -16.52 -0.79
CA ALA A 716 -4.98 -15.09 -0.49
C ALA A 716 -6.09 -14.75 0.53
N ILE A 717 -7.31 -15.28 0.34
CA ILE A 717 -8.41 -15.11 1.29
C ILE A 717 -8.07 -15.76 2.63
N GLN A 718 -7.53 -16.98 2.64
CA GLN A 718 -7.15 -17.66 3.88
C GLN A 718 -6.06 -16.91 4.64
N LYS A 719 -5.06 -16.40 3.94
CA LYS A 719 -4.01 -15.54 4.53
C LYS A 719 -4.63 -14.28 5.12
N HIS A 720 -5.51 -13.60 4.38
CA HIS A 720 -6.19 -12.41 4.88
C HIS A 720 -7.00 -12.72 6.14
N LEU A 721 -7.80 -13.79 6.15
CA LEU A 721 -8.57 -14.26 7.31
C LEU A 721 -7.67 -14.53 8.52
N ASN A 722 -6.49 -15.13 8.32
CA ASN A 722 -5.53 -15.41 9.38
C ASN A 722 -4.87 -14.14 9.93
N GLU A 723 -4.76 -13.08 9.12
CA GLU A 723 -4.19 -11.78 9.51
C GLU A 723 -5.22 -10.82 10.12
N LEU A 724 -6.53 -11.13 10.07
CA LEU A 724 -7.57 -10.25 10.60
C LEU A 724 -7.47 -10.09 12.14
N PRO A 725 -7.77 -8.89 12.67
CA PRO A 725 -7.84 -8.68 14.11
C PRO A 725 -8.80 -9.66 14.81
N LYS A 726 -8.41 -10.12 16.00
CA LYS A 726 -9.27 -10.94 16.86
C LYS A 726 -10.31 -10.05 17.54
N GLY A 727 -11.58 -10.25 17.23
CA GLY A 727 -12.69 -9.51 17.83
C GLY A 727 -13.99 -9.64 17.04
N PRO A 728 -15.13 -9.21 17.59
CA PRO A 728 -16.42 -9.33 16.93
C PRO A 728 -16.56 -8.42 15.69
N GLY A 729 -15.71 -7.40 15.57
CA GLY A 729 -15.80 -6.42 14.49
C GLY A 729 -17.09 -5.60 14.57
N PHE A 730 -17.66 -5.25 13.42
CA PHE A 730 -19.02 -4.72 13.36
C PHE A 730 -20.03 -5.84 13.61
N VAL A 731 -21.00 -5.57 14.48
CA VAL A 731 -22.14 -6.44 14.77
C VAL A 731 -23.44 -5.70 14.48
N SER A 732 -24.42 -6.41 13.93
CA SER A 732 -25.74 -5.84 13.66
C SER A 732 -26.50 -5.57 14.96
N LEU A 733 -26.98 -4.33 15.12
CA LEU A 733 -27.94 -3.94 16.15
C LEU A 733 -29.39 -4.24 15.73
N PHE A 734 -29.65 -4.39 14.43
CA PHE A 734 -30.99 -4.61 13.90
C PHE A 734 -31.02 -5.79 12.94
N ASN A 735 -31.74 -6.85 13.32
CA ASN A 735 -31.78 -8.12 12.61
C ASN A 735 -32.64 -8.13 11.33
N GLY A 736 -33.31 -7.02 11.00
CA GLY A 736 -34.19 -6.92 9.83
C GLY A 736 -35.52 -7.68 9.94
N LYS A 737 -35.85 -8.25 11.09
CA LYS A 737 -37.02 -9.13 11.27
C LYS A 737 -37.94 -8.68 12.40
N ASP A 738 -37.39 -8.30 13.54
CA ASP A 738 -38.13 -7.91 14.73
C ASP A 738 -37.32 -6.94 15.60
N LEU A 739 -37.87 -6.58 16.76
CA LEU A 739 -37.25 -5.65 17.72
C LEU A 739 -36.34 -6.36 18.75
N THR A 740 -35.87 -7.59 18.47
CA THR A 740 -34.92 -8.27 19.36
C THR A 740 -33.66 -7.43 19.52
N GLY A 741 -33.20 -7.25 20.77
CA GLY A 741 -32.07 -6.38 21.10
C GLY A 741 -32.48 -4.93 21.43
N TRP A 742 -33.76 -4.60 21.27
CA TRP A 742 -34.33 -3.28 21.54
C TRP A 742 -35.41 -3.32 22.64
N LYS A 743 -35.56 -2.21 23.35
CA LYS A 743 -36.53 -1.99 24.44
C LYS A 743 -37.02 -0.54 24.45
N GLY A 744 -38.09 -0.24 25.16
CA GLY A 744 -38.57 1.13 25.39
C GLY A 744 -37.66 1.91 26.34
N LEU A 745 -37.64 3.24 26.19
CA LEU A 745 -36.84 4.13 27.02
C LEU A 745 -37.48 4.34 28.41
N VAL A 746 -36.76 4.00 29.49
CA VAL A 746 -37.19 4.32 30.87
C VAL A 746 -36.39 5.51 31.41
N ALA A 747 -36.99 6.70 31.41
CA ALA A 747 -36.40 7.93 31.96
C ALA A 747 -35.00 8.28 31.39
N ASN A 748 -34.38 9.37 31.88
CA ASN A 748 -33.00 9.70 31.55
C ASN A 748 -31.99 8.87 32.37
N PRO A 749 -30.71 8.78 31.96
CA PRO A 749 -29.73 7.92 32.63
C PRO A 749 -29.55 8.20 34.12
N ILE A 750 -29.58 9.47 34.56
CA ILE A 750 -29.42 9.84 35.98
C ILE A 750 -30.58 9.29 36.82
N LYS A 751 -31.82 9.48 36.36
CA LYS A 751 -33.02 8.98 37.05
C LYS A 751 -33.09 7.45 36.99
N ARG A 752 -32.76 6.85 35.85
CA ARG A 752 -32.75 5.40 35.65
C ARG A 752 -31.75 4.71 36.58
N ALA A 753 -30.54 5.26 36.73
CA ALA A 753 -29.52 4.73 37.62
C ALA A 753 -29.89 4.81 39.11
N ALA A 754 -30.83 5.69 39.49
CA ALA A 754 -31.31 5.83 40.86
C ALA A 754 -32.47 4.88 41.22
N MET A 755 -33.05 4.18 40.24
CA MET A 755 -34.15 3.22 40.47
C MET A 755 -33.61 1.89 41.00
N ASP A 756 -34.31 1.29 41.96
CA ASP A 756 -34.08 -0.11 42.32
C ASP A 756 -34.57 -1.05 41.21
N ALA A 757 -34.09 -2.31 41.25
CA ALA A 757 -34.34 -3.29 40.19
C ALA A 757 -35.83 -3.58 39.94
N ASN A 758 -36.67 -3.59 40.99
CA ASN A 758 -38.10 -3.90 40.84
C ASN A 758 -38.83 -2.70 40.21
N THR A 759 -38.57 -1.49 40.71
CA THR A 759 -39.13 -0.27 40.15
C THR A 759 -38.74 -0.09 38.68
N LEU A 760 -37.48 -0.38 38.33
CA LEU A 760 -37.00 -0.31 36.96
C LEU A 760 -37.69 -1.36 36.07
N ALA A 761 -37.86 -2.59 36.55
CA ALA A 761 -38.52 -3.65 35.80
C ALA A 761 -40.00 -3.30 35.50
N GLU A 762 -40.74 -2.78 36.48
CA GLU A 762 -42.14 -2.34 36.28
C GLU A 762 -42.24 -1.16 35.30
N ALA A 763 -41.33 -0.20 35.40
CA ALA A 763 -41.27 0.93 34.48
C ALA A 763 -40.90 0.49 33.05
N GLN A 764 -40.04 -0.53 32.91
CA GLN A 764 -39.62 -1.08 31.63
C GLN A 764 -40.78 -1.71 30.87
N VAL A 765 -41.69 -2.43 31.54
CA VAL A 765 -42.89 -3.00 30.89
C VAL A 765 -43.73 -1.91 30.23
N LYS A 766 -43.99 -0.81 30.94
CA LYS A 766 -44.78 0.33 30.42
C LYS A 766 -44.08 1.05 29.27
N ALA A 767 -42.76 1.22 29.38
CA ALA A 767 -41.95 1.82 28.32
C ALA A 767 -41.96 0.96 27.05
N ASP A 768 -41.83 -0.37 27.21
CA ASP A 768 -41.88 -1.32 26.10
C ASP A 768 -43.23 -1.30 25.38
N GLU A 769 -44.34 -1.25 26.13
CA GLU A 769 -45.69 -1.12 25.55
C GLU A 769 -45.84 0.18 24.75
N THR A 770 -45.37 1.30 25.30
CA THR A 770 -45.44 2.62 24.64
C THR A 770 -44.60 2.64 23.36
N MET A 771 -43.36 2.14 23.43
CA MET A 771 -42.45 2.05 22.29
C MET A 771 -43.02 1.16 21.17
N ARG A 772 -43.64 0.02 21.52
CA ARG A 772 -44.24 -0.90 20.53
C ARG A 772 -45.47 -0.32 19.81
N GLY A 773 -46.08 0.74 20.34
CA GLY A 773 -47.11 1.51 19.62
C GLY A 773 -46.55 2.34 18.46
N GLY A 774 -45.25 2.64 18.49
CA GLY A 774 -44.58 3.51 17.52
C GLY A 774 -43.64 2.83 16.55
N TRP A 775 -42.93 1.81 17.04
CA TRP A 775 -41.84 1.15 16.33
C TRP A 775 -42.26 -0.21 15.79
N SER A 776 -41.93 -0.47 14.53
CA SER A 776 -42.23 -1.74 13.85
C SER A 776 -41.18 -2.06 12.79
N VAL A 777 -41.19 -3.29 12.27
CA VAL A 777 -40.36 -3.68 11.13
C VAL A 777 -41.22 -3.73 9.87
N GLN A 778 -40.80 -3.00 8.82
CA GLN A 778 -41.48 -2.97 7.52
C GLN A 778 -40.46 -3.20 6.41
N ASN A 779 -40.69 -4.20 5.55
CA ASN A 779 -39.79 -4.54 4.43
C ASN A 779 -38.32 -4.76 4.83
N GLY A 780 -38.08 -5.24 6.06
CA GLY A 780 -36.72 -5.43 6.59
C GLY A 780 -36.07 -4.16 7.14
N GLU A 781 -36.82 -3.07 7.27
CA GLU A 781 -36.38 -1.77 7.80
C GLU A 781 -37.06 -1.50 9.15
N LEU A 782 -36.34 -0.85 10.06
CA LEU A 782 -36.89 -0.39 11.33
C LEU A 782 -37.62 0.93 11.10
N PHE A 783 -38.93 0.96 11.37
CA PHE A 783 -39.81 2.08 11.06
C PHE A 783 -40.44 2.65 12.33
N PHE A 784 -40.38 3.99 12.47
CA PHE A 784 -41.12 4.75 13.45
C PHE A 784 -42.29 5.48 12.79
N ASN A 785 -43.50 5.30 13.32
CA ASN A 785 -44.74 5.85 12.76
C ASN A 785 -45.11 7.27 13.24
N GLY A 786 -44.20 7.97 13.93
CA GLY A 786 -44.42 9.31 14.47
C GLY A 786 -45.07 9.38 15.86
N HIS A 787 -45.56 8.27 16.42
CA HIS A 787 -46.23 8.22 17.73
C HIS A 787 -45.53 7.25 18.68
N GLY A 788 -45.41 7.58 19.96
CA GLY A 788 -44.75 6.71 20.96
C GLY A 788 -43.54 7.39 21.59
N ASP A 789 -42.60 6.59 22.08
CA ASP A 789 -41.39 7.06 22.76
C ASP A 789 -40.13 6.45 22.10
N ASN A 790 -38.95 6.94 22.49
CA ASN A 790 -37.66 6.48 21.97
C ASN A 790 -37.51 4.96 22.14
N ILE A 791 -36.84 4.34 21.17
CA ILE A 791 -36.40 2.95 21.27
C ILE A 791 -34.91 2.93 21.66
N ALA A 792 -34.54 2.04 22.56
CA ALA A 792 -33.19 1.96 23.11
C ALA A 792 -32.61 0.55 23.01
N THR A 793 -31.29 0.45 22.86
CA THR A 793 -30.60 -0.84 22.89
C THR A 793 -30.72 -1.48 24.28
N VAL A 794 -30.94 -2.79 24.33
CA VAL A 794 -30.91 -3.55 25.60
C VAL A 794 -29.50 -3.52 26.20
N LYS A 795 -28.49 -3.73 25.35
CA LYS A 795 -27.07 -3.62 25.72
C LYS A 795 -26.67 -2.15 25.85
N GLN A 796 -25.85 -1.86 26.85
CA GLN A 796 -25.18 -0.57 27.00
C GLN A 796 -23.81 -0.60 26.32
N TYR A 797 -23.39 0.51 25.73
CA TYR A 797 -22.17 0.63 24.93
C TYR A 797 -21.23 1.70 25.50
N GLY A 798 -19.93 1.39 25.48
CA GLY A 798 -18.84 2.29 25.87
C GLY A 798 -18.31 3.03 24.65
N ASP A 799 -17.01 2.92 24.37
CA ASP A 799 -16.42 3.46 23.14
C ASP A 799 -16.86 2.61 21.95
N PHE A 800 -17.29 3.25 20.86
CA PHE A 800 -17.80 2.53 19.70
C PHE A 800 -17.63 3.32 18.40
N GLU A 801 -17.74 2.58 17.31
CA GLU A 801 -18.03 3.10 15.98
C GLU A 801 -19.34 2.48 15.49
N MET A 802 -20.24 3.30 14.96
CA MET A 802 -21.58 2.91 14.53
C MET A 802 -21.78 3.31 13.07
N LEU A 803 -22.32 2.39 12.28
CA LEU A 803 -22.81 2.62 10.92
C LEU A 803 -24.33 2.53 10.95
N VAL A 804 -25.02 3.48 10.32
CA VAL A 804 -26.48 3.48 10.28
C VAL A 804 -26.99 4.20 9.05
N ASP A 805 -27.76 3.49 8.24
CA ASP A 805 -28.55 4.10 7.18
C ASP A 805 -29.88 4.58 7.76
N TRP A 806 -30.27 5.81 7.43
CA TRP A 806 -31.53 6.42 7.86
C TRP A 806 -32.20 7.19 6.72
N LYS A 807 -33.52 7.36 6.82
CA LYS A 807 -34.31 8.14 5.85
C LYS A 807 -35.52 8.76 6.53
N LEU A 808 -35.72 10.05 6.31
CA LEU A 808 -36.97 10.75 6.65
C LEU A 808 -37.99 10.54 5.53
N ALA A 809 -39.26 10.31 5.89
CA ALA A 809 -40.30 10.13 4.89
C ALA A 809 -40.52 11.40 4.04
N LYS A 810 -40.81 11.22 2.75
CA LYS A 810 -41.00 12.32 1.79
C LYS A 810 -42.21 13.20 2.12
N ASP A 811 -43.23 12.61 2.74
CA ASP A 811 -44.47 13.24 3.15
C ASP A 811 -44.44 13.78 4.59
N GLY A 812 -43.33 13.59 5.31
CA GLY A 812 -43.13 14.11 6.66
C GLY A 812 -43.11 15.64 6.64
N LYS A 813 -43.98 16.27 7.44
CA LYS A 813 -43.88 17.70 7.74
C LYS A 813 -43.00 17.87 8.97
N ASP A 814 -42.04 18.78 8.89
CA ASP A 814 -41.18 19.16 10.00
C ASP A 814 -40.34 18.00 10.56
N GLY A 815 -39.71 17.23 9.66
CA GLY A 815 -38.94 16.05 10.03
C GLY A 815 -37.88 16.32 11.11
N ASP A 816 -37.92 15.54 12.19
CA ASP A 816 -37.02 15.62 13.34
C ASP A 816 -36.80 14.24 13.93
N ALA A 817 -35.54 13.87 14.13
CA ALA A 817 -35.10 12.65 14.77
C ALA A 817 -33.65 12.83 15.28
N GLY A 818 -33.08 11.77 15.82
CA GLY A 818 -31.71 11.80 16.28
C GLY A 818 -31.27 10.47 16.84
N ILE A 819 -29.97 10.37 17.09
CA ILE A 819 -29.36 9.21 17.73
C ILE A 819 -28.72 9.68 19.04
N TYR A 820 -29.16 9.12 20.16
CA TYR A 820 -28.63 9.46 21.47
C TYR A 820 -27.44 8.56 21.73
N LEU A 821 -26.30 9.18 22.06
CA LEU A 821 -25.07 8.47 22.33
C LEU A 821 -24.93 8.32 23.84
N ARG A 822 -24.95 7.07 24.32
CA ARG A 822 -24.91 6.72 25.75
C ARG A 822 -26.00 7.44 26.56
N GLY A 823 -27.23 7.39 26.07
CA GLY A 823 -28.41 7.96 26.73
C GLY A 823 -28.43 9.49 26.79
N THR A 824 -27.58 10.17 26.02
CA THR A 824 -27.50 11.63 25.95
C THR A 824 -27.86 12.14 24.55
N PRO A 825 -28.79 13.10 24.43
CA PRO A 825 -29.22 13.65 23.15
C PRO A 825 -28.20 14.64 22.57
N GLN A 826 -27.95 14.72 21.27
CA GLN A 826 -28.20 13.77 20.18
C GLN A 826 -27.23 14.10 19.03
N VAL A 827 -26.93 13.12 18.19
CA VAL A 827 -26.53 13.35 16.79
C VAL A 827 -27.81 13.61 16.01
N GLN A 828 -28.01 14.86 15.59
CA GLN A 828 -29.27 15.33 15.02
C GLN A 828 -29.55 14.75 13.63
N ILE A 829 -30.83 14.45 13.37
CA ILE A 829 -31.39 14.16 12.05
C ILE A 829 -32.58 15.09 11.86
N TRP A 830 -32.66 15.85 10.76
CA TRP A 830 -33.84 16.68 10.50
C TRP A 830 -34.01 17.06 9.04
N ASP A 831 -35.20 17.55 8.73
CA ASP A 831 -35.48 18.21 7.47
C ASP A 831 -34.79 19.59 7.43
N THR A 832 -33.79 19.73 6.55
CA THR A 832 -32.98 20.95 6.41
C THR A 832 -33.77 22.17 5.93
N SER A 833 -35.00 21.98 5.42
CA SER A 833 -35.89 23.08 5.04
C SER A 833 -36.49 23.82 6.25
N ARG A 834 -36.39 23.27 7.47
CA ARG A 834 -36.90 23.86 8.72
C ARG A 834 -36.00 24.98 9.25
N VAL A 835 -35.87 26.05 8.48
CA VAL A 835 -34.95 27.16 8.76
C VAL A 835 -35.26 27.91 10.07
N ASN A 836 -36.50 27.83 10.55
CA ASN A 836 -36.98 28.48 11.78
C ASN A 836 -36.39 27.86 13.06
N VAL A 837 -35.93 26.62 13.00
CA VAL A 837 -35.28 25.92 14.12
C VAL A 837 -33.78 25.74 13.92
N GLY A 838 -33.21 26.34 12.87
CA GLY A 838 -31.78 26.23 12.57
C GLY A 838 -31.40 25.00 11.74
N ALA A 839 -32.36 24.29 11.13
CA ALA A 839 -32.11 23.04 10.41
C ALA A 839 -31.32 23.19 9.11
N GLN A 840 -31.22 24.41 8.58
CA GLN A 840 -30.55 24.70 7.32
C GLN A 840 -29.05 24.39 7.31
N VAL A 841 -28.44 24.19 8.48
CA VAL A 841 -27.01 23.89 8.57
C VAL A 841 -26.70 22.38 8.43
N GLY A 842 -27.72 21.51 8.37
CA GLY A 842 -27.57 20.08 8.09
C GLY A 842 -27.67 19.18 9.32
N SER A 843 -27.69 17.86 9.09
CA SER A 843 -27.70 16.83 10.14
C SER A 843 -26.30 16.45 10.62
N GLY A 844 -26.21 15.66 11.70
CA GLY A 844 -24.97 15.11 12.23
C GLY A 844 -24.31 15.94 13.35
N GLY A 845 -24.79 17.15 13.61
CA GLY A 845 -24.32 18.01 14.70
C GLY A 845 -24.76 17.57 16.09
N LEU A 846 -24.04 18.03 17.12
CA LEU A 846 -24.30 17.79 18.55
C LEU A 846 -25.12 18.95 19.15
N TYR A 847 -26.36 19.12 18.68
CA TYR A 847 -27.15 20.36 18.88
C TYR A 847 -27.40 20.80 20.32
N ASN A 848 -27.25 19.90 21.27
CA ASN A 848 -27.45 20.17 22.69
C ASN A 848 -26.17 20.64 23.41
N ASN A 849 -25.03 20.73 22.73
CA ASN A 849 -23.83 21.36 23.28
C ASN A 849 -24.04 22.87 23.44
N GLN A 850 -23.52 23.43 24.54
CA GLN A 850 -23.58 24.88 24.82
C GLN A 850 -22.18 25.52 24.84
N LYS A 851 -21.19 24.79 25.33
CA LYS A 851 -19.78 25.21 25.44
C LYS A 851 -18.97 24.72 24.24
N HIS A 852 -19.22 23.51 23.78
CA HIS A 852 -18.56 22.91 22.63
C HIS A 852 -19.36 23.14 21.34
N GLU A 853 -18.73 22.89 20.19
CA GLU A 853 -19.41 23.07 18.90
C GLU A 853 -20.68 22.19 18.84
N SER A 854 -21.76 22.78 18.35
CA SER A 854 -23.08 22.13 18.27
C SER A 854 -23.54 21.92 16.83
N LYS A 855 -23.04 22.75 15.90
CA LYS A 855 -23.43 22.72 14.49
C LYS A 855 -22.49 21.81 13.69
N PRO A 856 -23.02 21.14 12.65
CA PRO A 856 -22.16 20.40 11.74
C PRO A 856 -21.25 21.33 10.92
N LEU A 857 -20.14 20.79 10.43
CA LEU A 857 -19.15 21.50 9.62
C LEU A 857 -19.69 21.89 8.23
N LYS A 858 -20.60 21.08 7.67
CA LYS A 858 -21.27 21.35 6.39
C LYS A 858 -22.57 20.56 6.26
N VAL A 859 -23.46 21.03 5.37
CA VAL A 859 -24.66 20.32 4.94
C VAL A 859 -24.24 19.18 4.01
N ALA A 860 -24.60 17.95 4.34
CA ALA A 860 -24.33 16.76 3.53
C ALA A 860 -25.56 15.85 3.37
N ASP A 861 -26.73 16.31 3.81
CA ASP A 861 -28.00 15.60 3.78
C ASP A 861 -28.50 15.32 2.35
N ASN A 862 -28.97 14.10 2.13
CA ASN A 862 -29.78 13.77 0.96
C ASN A 862 -31.23 14.24 1.15
N PRO A 863 -31.96 14.55 0.06
CA PRO A 863 -33.36 14.98 0.11
C PRO A 863 -34.30 14.03 0.88
N LEU A 864 -35.45 14.56 1.33
CA LEU A 864 -36.49 13.74 1.98
C LEU A 864 -36.95 12.59 1.05
N GLY A 865 -37.12 11.42 1.65
CA GLY A 865 -37.40 10.18 0.92
C GLY A 865 -36.16 9.46 0.39
N GLU A 866 -34.96 9.99 0.61
CA GLU A 866 -33.70 9.37 0.21
C GLU A 866 -32.92 8.85 1.43
N TRP A 867 -32.16 7.78 1.20
CA TRP A 867 -31.28 7.23 2.23
C TRP A 867 -30.09 8.14 2.49
N ASN A 868 -29.75 8.28 3.75
CA ASN A 868 -28.52 8.85 4.25
C ASN A 868 -27.77 7.77 5.02
N THR A 869 -26.46 7.90 5.16
CA THR A 869 -25.66 7.01 6.00
C THR A 869 -24.81 7.82 6.96
N PHE A 870 -24.86 7.44 8.24
CA PHE A 870 -23.93 7.95 9.24
C PHE A 870 -22.84 6.93 9.55
N ARG A 871 -21.63 7.43 9.72
CA ARG A 871 -20.57 6.77 10.49
C ARG A 871 -20.26 7.63 11.71
N ILE A 872 -20.66 7.15 12.89
CA ILE A 872 -20.50 7.83 14.16
C ILE A 872 -19.42 7.11 14.96
N ARG A 873 -18.38 7.82 15.39
CA ARG A 873 -17.34 7.29 16.27
C ARG A 873 -17.35 8.06 17.58
N MET A 874 -17.56 7.36 18.69
CA MET A 874 -17.52 7.93 20.05
C MET A 874 -16.40 7.27 20.86
N VAL A 875 -15.41 8.05 21.27
CA VAL A 875 -14.28 7.61 22.09
C VAL A 875 -14.11 8.56 23.26
N GLY A 876 -14.19 8.04 24.48
CA GLY A 876 -14.29 8.88 25.68
C GLY A 876 -15.53 9.76 25.61
N ASP A 877 -15.35 11.07 25.64
CA ASP A 877 -16.38 12.09 25.47
C ASP A 877 -16.43 12.69 24.06
N ARG A 878 -15.54 12.28 23.16
CA ARG A 878 -15.43 12.87 21.82
C ARG A 878 -16.21 12.10 20.78
N VAL A 879 -16.97 12.83 19.97
CA VAL A 879 -17.79 12.30 18.89
C VAL A 879 -17.27 12.82 17.55
N THR A 880 -17.14 11.92 16.60
CA THR A 880 -16.87 12.21 15.18
C THR A 880 -18.03 11.65 14.36
N VAL A 881 -18.58 12.43 13.44
CA VAL A 881 -19.69 12.02 12.58
C VAL A 881 -19.32 12.28 11.13
N TYR A 882 -19.44 11.25 10.30
CA TYR A 882 -19.49 11.37 8.86
C TYR A 882 -20.93 11.16 8.40
N LEU A 883 -21.43 12.06 7.54
CA LEU A 883 -22.73 11.94 6.88
C LEU A 883 -22.48 11.77 5.39
N ASN A 884 -22.92 10.66 4.82
CA ASN A 884 -22.73 10.35 3.39
C ASN A 884 -21.25 10.39 2.96
N GLY A 885 -20.36 9.98 3.88
CA GLY A 885 -18.90 10.00 3.71
C GLY A 885 -18.25 11.35 3.99
N GLU A 886 -19.03 12.40 4.18
CA GLU A 886 -18.54 13.73 4.50
C GLU A 886 -18.35 13.94 6.00
N LEU A 887 -17.19 14.46 6.42
CA LEU A 887 -16.95 14.81 7.82
C LEU A 887 -17.82 16.02 8.22
N VAL A 888 -18.78 15.80 9.11
CA VAL A 888 -19.71 16.83 9.59
C VAL A 888 -19.55 17.14 11.07
N THR A 889 -18.89 16.30 11.87
CA THR A 889 -18.50 16.61 13.25
C THR A 889 -17.14 15.97 13.50
N ASP A 890 -16.15 16.75 13.96
CA ASP A 890 -14.77 16.29 14.11
C ASP A 890 -14.32 16.31 15.57
N SER A 891 -14.27 15.14 16.21
CA SER A 891 -13.70 14.94 17.54
C SER A 891 -14.22 15.93 18.61
N VAL A 892 -15.51 16.25 18.57
CA VAL A 892 -16.15 17.25 19.44
C VAL A 892 -16.60 16.60 20.75
N VAL A 893 -16.36 17.27 21.88
CA VAL A 893 -16.83 16.82 23.20
C VAL A 893 -18.36 16.85 23.25
N LEU A 894 -18.98 15.72 23.62
CA LEU A 894 -20.40 15.61 23.90
C LEU A 894 -20.66 15.97 25.36
N GLU A 895 -21.39 17.05 25.58
CA GLU A 895 -21.76 17.50 26.93
C GLU A 895 -22.83 16.59 27.54
N ASN A 896 -22.76 16.38 28.86
CA ASN A 896 -23.83 15.73 29.59
C ASN A 896 -25.05 16.67 29.66
N TYR A 897 -25.99 16.48 28.75
CA TYR A 897 -27.21 17.30 28.65
C TYR A 897 -28.03 17.33 29.96
N TRP A 898 -28.03 16.22 30.71
CA TRP A 898 -28.87 16.05 31.88
C TRP A 898 -28.29 16.73 33.13
N ASP A 899 -26.97 16.76 33.24
CA ASP A 899 -26.24 17.51 34.24
C ASP A 899 -24.87 17.93 33.68
N ARG A 900 -24.80 19.19 33.23
CA ARG A 900 -23.60 19.73 32.57
C ARG A 900 -22.41 19.93 33.52
N SER A 901 -22.60 19.75 34.83
CA SER A 901 -21.49 19.74 35.79
C SER A 901 -20.76 18.40 35.84
N LEU A 902 -21.34 17.35 35.24
CA LEU A 902 -20.78 16.01 35.18
C LEU A 902 -20.20 15.70 33.79
N PRO A 903 -19.19 14.82 33.70
CA PRO A 903 -18.77 14.26 32.42
C PRO A 903 -19.89 13.41 31.80
N ILE A 904 -19.76 13.12 30.50
CA ILE A 904 -20.67 12.21 29.79
C ILE A 904 -20.62 10.80 30.38
N PHE A 905 -21.71 10.03 30.27
CA PHE A 905 -21.75 8.68 30.81
C PHE A 905 -20.66 7.80 30.18
N PRO A 906 -19.87 7.10 31.01
CA PRO A 906 -18.91 6.09 30.59
C PRO A 906 -19.49 5.05 29.62
N LYS A 907 -20.65 4.51 29.97
CA LYS A 907 -21.34 3.44 29.24
C LYS A 907 -22.83 3.64 29.42
N GLU A 908 -23.59 3.63 28.33
CA GLU A 908 -25.04 3.58 28.38
C GLU A 908 -25.65 3.06 27.08
N GLN A 909 -26.96 2.82 27.07
CA GLN A 909 -27.74 2.48 25.87
C GLN A 909 -27.65 3.54 24.78
N ILE A 910 -27.79 3.11 23.53
CA ILE A 910 -27.97 3.97 22.35
C ILE A 910 -29.46 4.05 22.08
N GLU A 911 -29.95 5.24 21.75
CA GLU A 911 -31.39 5.48 21.56
C GLU A 911 -31.65 6.08 20.19
N LEU A 912 -32.71 5.63 19.51
CA LEU A 912 -33.23 6.26 18.31
C LEU A 912 -34.44 7.10 18.71
N GLN A 913 -34.40 8.38 18.38
CA GLN A 913 -35.37 9.35 18.86
C GLN A 913 -36.72 9.19 18.18
N ALA A 914 -37.78 9.26 18.98
CA ALA A 914 -39.16 9.37 18.56
C ALA A 914 -39.60 10.85 18.64
N HIS A 915 -39.61 11.57 17.51
CA HIS A 915 -39.99 13.00 17.48
C HIS A 915 -40.99 13.33 16.37
N GLY A 916 -42.18 12.72 16.45
CA GLY A 916 -43.36 13.10 15.63
C GLY A 916 -43.28 12.76 14.14
N THR A 917 -42.14 12.26 13.67
CA THR A 917 -41.82 12.12 12.24
C THR A 917 -41.73 10.66 11.83
N HIS A 918 -42.22 10.33 10.63
CA HIS A 918 -41.96 9.04 10.01
C HIS A 918 -40.46 8.88 9.66
N VAL A 919 -39.81 7.92 10.31
CA VAL A 919 -38.37 7.67 10.16
C VAL A 919 -38.12 6.19 9.87
N PHE A 920 -37.15 5.92 9.00
CA PHE A 920 -36.71 4.58 8.64
C PHE A 920 -35.23 4.41 8.95
N TYR A 921 -34.85 3.26 9.48
CA TYR A 921 -33.46 2.84 9.66
C TYR A 921 -33.21 1.47 9.03
N ARG A 922 -32.02 1.29 8.46
CA ARG A 922 -31.50 0.00 8.02
C ARG A 922 -30.00 -0.07 8.26
N ASP A 923 -29.43 -1.27 8.10
CA ASP A 923 -27.99 -1.46 8.14
C ASP A 923 -27.35 -0.83 9.40
N VAL A 924 -27.95 -1.11 10.57
CA VAL A 924 -27.52 -0.57 11.86
C VAL A 924 -26.45 -1.48 12.45
N TYR A 925 -25.18 -1.08 12.34
CA TYR A 925 -24.04 -1.86 12.83
C TYR A 925 -23.25 -1.09 13.88
N ILE A 926 -22.69 -1.80 14.85
CA ILE A 926 -21.82 -1.23 15.87
C ILE A 926 -20.56 -2.07 16.04
N ARG A 927 -19.43 -1.41 16.23
CA ARG A 927 -18.16 -2.00 16.62
C ARG A 927 -17.72 -1.36 17.92
N GLU A 928 -17.70 -2.13 19.01
CA GLU A 928 -17.12 -1.68 20.26
C GLU A 928 -15.61 -1.47 20.08
N LEU A 929 -15.13 -0.33 20.54
CA LEU A 929 -13.72 0.01 20.55
C LEU A 929 -13.15 -0.33 21.94
N PRO A 930 -11.89 -0.76 22.04
CA PRO A 930 -11.23 -0.92 23.32
C PRO A 930 -11.35 0.36 24.15
N ARG A 931 -11.89 0.23 25.36
CA ARG A 931 -12.13 1.36 26.28
C ARG A 931 -11.19 1.23 27.47
N LYS A 932 -10.60 2.34 27.90
CA LYS A 932 -9.79 2.42 29.11
C LYS A 932 -10.70 2.19 30.34
N GLU A 933 -10.37 1.25 31.22
CA GLU A 933 -11.14 1.02 32.45
C GLU A 933 -10.98 2.19 33.42
N VAL A 934 -12.10 2.71 33.94
CA VAL A 934 -12.13 3.88 34.84
C VAL A 934 -12.33 3.39 36.27
N PHE A 935 -11.51 3.87 37.20
CA PHE A 935 -11.65 3.51 38.62
C PHE A 935 -12.95 4.06 39.21
N THR A 936 -13.69 3.19 39.90
CA THR A 936 -14.88 3.59 40.65
C THR A 936 -14.66 3.27 42.12
N LEU A 937 -15.06 4.20 42.96
CA LEU A 937 -14.82 4.12 44.39
C LEU A 937 -15.70 3.00 44.99
N PRO A 938 -15.12 1.98 45.65
CA PRO A 938 -15.89 0.89 46.25
C PRO A 938 -16.92 1.39 47.27
N GLU A 939 -18.10 0.74 47.34
CA GLU A 939 -19.20 1.19 48.22
C GLU A 939 -18.81 1.30 49.70
N ASN A 940 -17.91 0.44 50.18
CA ASN A 940 -17.36 0.55 51.53
C ASN A 940 -16.50 1.81 51.70
N GLU A 941 -15.60 2.11 50.76
CA GLU A 941 -14.78 3.33 50.82
C GLU A 941 -15.64 4.60 50.70
N LYS A 942 -16.72 4.55 49.92
CA LYS A 942 -17.67 5.65 49.79
C LYS A 942 -18.38 5.94 51.12
N ARG A 943 -18.84 4.88 51.82
CA ARG A 943 -19.42 4.99 53.17
C ARG A 943 -18.40 5.48 54.20
N GLU A 944 -17.13 5.15 54.02
CA GLU A 944 -16.05 5.63 54.86
C GLU A 944 -15.70 7.10 54.62
N GLY A 945 -16.19 7.73 53.53
CA GLY A 945 -15.97 9.14 53.22
C GLY A 945 -14.76 9.42 52.33
N PHE A 946 -14.30 8.43 51.56
CA PHE A 946 -13.28 8.64 50.53
C PHE A 946 -13.86 9.37 49.30
N ASN A 947 -13.04 10.23 48.70
CA ASN A 947 -13.29 10.90 47.43
C ASN A 947 -12.19 10.53 46.43
N VAL A 948 -12.58 10.32 45.17
CA VAL A 948 -11.63 10.07 44.07
C VAL A 948 -10.84 11.34 43.77
N LEU A 949 -9.52 11.23 43.66
CA LEU A 949 -8.65 12.29 43.14
C LEU A 949 -8.18 12.00 41.70
N PHE A 950 -8.16 10.73 41.27
CA PHE A 950 -7.85 10.35 39.90
C PHE A 950 -8.48 8.99 39.57
N ASP A 951 -9.33 8.97 38.56
CA ASP A 951 -10.05 7.77 38.09
C ASP A 951 -9.47 7.16 36.79
N GLY A 952 -8.46 7.81 36.22
CA GLY A 952 -7.87 7.43 34.93
C GLY A 952 -8.42 8.19 33.72
N THR A 953 -9.28 9.20 33.91
CA THR A 953 -9.91 9.93 32.79
C THR A 953 -9.42 11.36 32.62
N ASN A 954 -9.14 12.08 33.70
CA ASN A 954 -8.73 13.49 33.65
C ASN A 954 -7.90 13.90 34.89
N LEU A 955 -7.31 15.10 34.85
CA LEU A 955 -6.52 15.68 35.93
C LEU A 955 -7.25 16.83 36.64
N ASP A 956 -8.59 16.79 36.72
CA ASP A 956 -9.38 17.92 37.21
C ASP A 956 -9.11 18.27 38.69
N ALA A 957 -8.70 17.30 39.50
CA ALA A 957 -8.33 17.52 40.89
C ALA A 957 -6.90 18.08 41.08
N TRP A 958 -6.12 18.21 40.00
CA TRP A 958 -4.68 18.48 40.04
C TRP A 958 -4.30 19.81 39.40
N ARG A 959 -3.15 20.36 39.83
CA ARG A 959 -2.51 21.58 39.31
C ARG A 959 -0.99 21.42 39.36
N GLY A 960 -0.26 22.27 38.63
CA GLY A 960 1.20 22.23 38.59
C GLY A 960 1.68 21.80 37.21
N ASN A 961 2.72 20.98 37.15
CA ASN A 961 3.32 20.54 35.90
C ASN A 961 2.47 19.43 35.26
N THR A 962 1.58 19.78 34.32
CA THR A 962 0.78 18.81 33.55
C THR A 962 1.49 18.33 32.29
N ASP A 963 2.68 18.85 31.98
CA ASP A 963 3.46 18.47 30.81
C ASP A 963 4.28 17.19 31.08
N ALA A 964 4.79 17.04 32.32
CA ALA A 964 5.49 15.84 32.78
C ALA A 964 4.55 14.74 33.28
N TYR A 965 3.25 15.02 33.42
CA TYR A 965 2.24 14.12 33.98
C TYR A 965 1.07 13.97 33.01
N SER A 966 0.97 12.81 32.36
CA SER A 966 -0.06 12.54 31.35
C SER A 966 -0.80 11.24 31.61
N ILE A 967 -1.99 11.07 31.05
CA ILE A 967 -2.78 9.85 31.18
C ILE A 967 -2.42 8.94 30.01
N ASN A 968 -1.86 7.76 30.30
CA ASN A 968 -1.44 6.81 29.27
C ASN A 968 -2.61 5.98 28.71
N ASP A 969 -2.30 5.02 27.83
CA ASP A 969 -3.31 4.16 27.21
C ASP A 969 -4.01 3.17 28.14
N GLU A 970 -3.44 2.92 29.31
CA GLU A 970 -4.02 2.08 30.35
C GLU A 970 -4.92 2.89 31.32
N GLY A 971 -5.00 4.21 31.18
CA GLY A 971 -5.69 5.08 32.13
C GLY A 971 -4.88 5.35 33.41
N ALA A 972 -3.57 5.10 33.41
CA ALA A 972 -2.70 5.45 34.52
C ALA A 972 -2.11 6.86 34.33
N LEU A 973 -1.91 7.57 35.44
CA LEU A 973 -1.12 8.79 35.48
C LEU A 973 0.35 8.42 35.32
N ALA A 974 0.88 8.65 34.13
CA ALA A 974 2.27 8.41 33.77
C ALA A 974 3.10 9.67 33.98
N VAL A 975 4.20 9.54 34.71
CA VAL A 975 5.25 10.55 34.79
C VAL A 975 6.17 10.31 33.60
N VAL A 976 6.15 11.19 32.59
CA VAL A 976 6.99 11.05 31.38
C VAL A 976 7.94 12.26 31.31
N PRO A 977 9.13 12.15 31.91
CA PRO A 977 10.06 13.27 31.97
C PRO A 977 10.72 13.50 30.60
N THR A 978 10.40 14.62 29.97
CA THR A 978 11.16 15.20 28.85
C THR A 978 12.28 16.11 29.35
N GLU A 979 13.29 16.37 28.51
CA GLU A 979 14.44 17.21 28.89
C GLU A 979 13.98 18.62 29.31
N GLY A 980 14.18 18.98 30.59
CA GLY A 980 13.72 20.25 31.16
C GLY A 980 12.32 20.24 31.81
N SER A 981 11.60 19.12 31.79
CA SER A 981 10.24 18.99 32.37
C SER A 981 10.19 18.60 33.85
N GLY A 982 11.29 18.76 34.60
CA GLY A 982 11.27 18.53 36.05
C GLY A 982 10.21 19.41 36.74
N GLY A 983 9.48 18.85 37.70
CA GLY A 983 8.48 19.60 38.47
C GLY A 983 7.44 18.72 39.17
N ASN A 984 6.64 19.36 40.02
CA ASN A 984 5.68 18.68 40.90
C ASN A 984 4.24 18.86 40.40
N LEU A 985 3.44 17.81 40.58
CA LEU A 985 1.99 17.87 40.39
C LEU A 985 1.31 17.84 41.76
N PHE A 986 0.47 18.82 42.06
CA PHE A 986 -0.18 18.99 43.36
C PHE A 986 -1.70 18.89 43.24
N THR A 987 -2.36 18.45 44.30
CA THR A 987 -3.81 18.60 44.45
C THR A 987 -4.20 20.07 44.42
N LYS A 988 -5.36 20.41 43.85
CA LYS A 988 -5.91 21.79 43.94
C LYS A 988 -6.26 22.17 45.37
N GLU A 989 -6.75 21.21 46.14
CA GLU A 989 -7.10 21.38 47.56
C GLU A 989 -5.91 21.12 48.49
N GLU A 990 -5.98 21.69 49.70
CA GLU A 990 -5.09 21.37 50.82
C GLU A 990 -5.73 20.34 51.78
N PHE A 991 -4.87 19.57 52.45
CA PHE A 991 -5.21 18.53 53.42
C PHE A 991 -4.41 18.70 54.71
N SER A 992 -5.05 18.48 55.87
CA SER A 992 -4.44 18.50 57.19
C SER A 992 -4.24 17.08 57.73
N ASP A 993 -5.34 16.44 58.12
CA ASP A 993 -5.41 15.05 58.58
C ASP A 993 -6.18 14.23 57.53
N PHE A 994 -5.60 13.13 57.07
CA PHE A 994 -6.15 12.36 55.96
C PHE A 994 -5.72 10.88 55.95
N VAL A 995 -6.46 10.10 55.17
CA VAL A 995 -6.05 8.80 54.64
C VAL A 995 -5.97 8.94 53.13
N TYR A 996 -4.80 8.67 52.55
CA TYR A 996 -4.54 8.74 51.12
C TYR A 996 -4.20 7.35 50.61
N ARG A 997 -4.93 6.86 49.60
CA ARG A 997 -4.71 5.55 48.99
C ARG A 997 -4.51 5.68 47.50
N PHE A 998 -3.55 4.94 46.98
CA PHE A 998 -3.24 4.91 45.57
C PHE A 998 -2.54 3.60 45.21
N GLU A 999 -2.55 3.29 43.92
CA GLU A 999 -1.68 2.26 43.36
C GLU A 999 -0.57 2.89 42.55
N PHE A 1000 0.62 2.30 42.58
CA PHE A 1000 1.75 2.74 41.77
C PHE A 1000 2.49 1.57 41.13
N ARG A 1001 3.09 1.81 39.97
CA ARG A 1001 3.93 0.86 39.25
C ARG A 1001 5.27 1.53 38.95
N LEU A 1002 6.33 0.92 39.47
CA LEU A 1002 7.71 1.37 39.26
C LEU A 1002 8.22 0.86 37.90
N THR A 1003 9.07 1.68 37.26
CA THR A 1003 9.99 1.25 36.21
C THR A 1003 11.40 1.04 36.80
N PRO A 1004 12.34 0.37 36.09
CA PRO A 1004 13.68 0.13 36.63
C PRO A 1004 14.40 1.44 36.99
N GLY A 1005 14.83 1.58 38.24
CA GLY A 1005 15.49 2.79 38.74
C GLY A 1005 14.55 3.98 38.95
N ALA A 1006 13.24 3.74 39.00
CA ALA A 1006 12.24 4.77 39.28
C ALA A 1006 12.49 5.46 40.63
N ASN A 1007 12.32 6.78 40.63
CA ASN A 1007 12.46 7.69 41.76
C ASN A 1007 11.44 8.83 41.65
N ASN A 1008 10.56 8.89 42.63
CA ASN A 1008 9.54 9.91 42.84
C ASN A 1008 9.28 10.03 44.36
N GLY A 1009 8.43 10.97 44.74
CA GLY A 1009 8.00 11.13 46.12
C GLY A 1009 6.53 11.51 46.22
N ILE A 1010 5.87 11.10 47.30
CA ILE A 1010 4.56 11.65 47.68
C ILE A 1010 4.78 12.80 48.64
N GLY A 1011 4.61 14.01 48.14
CA GLY A 1011 4.58 15.22 48.95
C GLY A 1011 3.32 15.23 49.81
N ILE A 1012 3.48 15.40 51.11
CA ILE A 1012 2.39 15.54 52.09
C ILE A 1012 2.54 16.86 52.84
N ARG A 1013 1.41 17.58 53.01
CA ARG A 1013 1.38 18.96 53.54
C ARG A 1013 2.34 19.91 52.81
N ALA A 1014 2.57 19.66 51.52
CA ALA A 1014 3.53 20.39 50.71
C ALA A 1014 3.03 21.80 50.35
N PRO A 1015 3.86 22.85 50.46
CA PRO A 1015 3.57 24.15 49.87
C PRO A 1015 3.74 24.11 48.34
N LEU A 1016 3.16 25.09 47.65
CA LEU A 1016 3.33 25.25 46.19
C LEU A 1016 4.72 25.77 45.79
N GLU A 1017 5.44 26.39 46.72
CA GLU A 1017 6.75 27.00 46.51
C GLU A 1017 7.79 26.47 47.50
N GLY A 1018 9.05 26.47 47.09
CA GLY A 1018 10.16 25.91 47.84
C GLY A 1018 10.37 24.42 47.57
N ASP A 1019 11.35 23.83 48.24
CA ASP A 1019 11.62 22.40 48.15
C ASP A 1019 10.52 21.62 48.88
N ALA A 1020 9.61 21.01 48.12
CA ALA A 1020 8.44 20.32 48.66
C ALA A 1020 8.80 19.18 49.62
N ALA A 1021 9.98 18.55 49.47
CA ALA A 1021 10.44 17.48 50.32
C ALA A 1021 10.74 17.97 51.75
N TYR A 1022 11.28 19.18 51.90
CA TYR A 1022 11.70 19.75 53.20
C TYR A 1022 10.73 20.82 53.75
N ALA A 1023 10.18 21.63 52.85
CA ALA A 1023 9.18 22.66 53.17
C ALA A 1023 7.81 22.05 53.43
N GLY A 1024 7.51 20.89 52.82
CA GLY A 1024 6.46 19.96 53.24
C GLY A 1024 7.08 18.76 53.94
N MET A 1025 6.64 17.56 53.60
CA MET A 1025 7.31 16.29 53.89
C MET A 1025 7.13 15.37 52.68
N GLU A 1026 8.04 14.42 52.49
CA GLU A 1026 7.99 13.46 51.40
C GLU A 1026 7.96 12.02 51.91
N ILE A 1027 7.09 11.21 51.31
CA ILE A 1027 7.13 9.74 51.41
C ILE A 1027 7.79 9.20 50.15
N GLN A 1028 8.87 8.44 50.28
CA GLN A 1028 9.67 7.97 49.14
C GLN A 1028 8.91 6.99 48.24
N VAL A 1029 8.96 7.18 46.93
CA VAL A 1029 8.50 6.22 45.89
C VAL A 1029 9.71 5.84 45.04
N LEU A 1030 10.39 4.77 45.44
CA LEU A 1030 11.73 4.45 44.94
C LEU A 1030 11.86 2.96 44.60
N ASP A 1031 12.51 2.65 43.47
CA ASP A 1031 12.99 1.30 43.17
C ASP A 1031 14.26 1.01 43.96
N ASP A 1032 14.11 0.76 45.27
CA ASP A 1032 15.24 0.52 46.19
C ASP A 1032 16.14 -0.66 45.78
N GLY A 1033 15.63 -1.55 44.91
CA GLY A 1033 16.38 -2.70 44.39
C GLY A 1033 17.31 -2.36 43.23
N ALA A 1034 17.25 -1.13 42.69
CA ALA A 1034 18.09 -0.72 41.58
C ALA A 1034 19.54 -0.50 42.03
N GLU A 1035 20.49 -0.90 41.17
CA GLU A 1035 21.94 -0.85 41.48
C GLU A 1035 22.42 0.56 41.86
N MET A 1036 21.82 1.61 41.29
CA MET A 1036 22.16 3.01 41.62
C MET A 1036 21.79 3.42 43.06
N TYR A 1037 20.96 2.64 43.75
CA TYR A 1037 20.45 2.92 45.08
C TYR A 1037 20.96 1.95 46.16
N LYS A 1038 21.94 1.10 45.86
CA LYS A 1038 22.47 0.12 46.82
C LYS A 1038 23.10 0.70 48.09
N ASP A 1039 23.61 1.94 48.01
CA ASP A 1039 24.35 2.62 49.09
C ASP A 1039 23.56 3.79 49.70
N ILE A 1040 22.23 3.84 49.52
CA ILE A 1040 21.40 4.90 50.10
C ILE A 1040 21.24 4.73 51.62
N ALA A 1041 20.99 5.83 52.33
CA ALA A 1041 20.75 5.79 53.76
C ALA A 1041 19.37 5.19 54.10
N GLU A 1042 19.21 4.70 55.32
CA GLU A 1042 18.00 3.99 55.76
C GLU A 1042 16.70 4.82 55.61
N TYR A 1043 16.79 6.15 55.69
CA TYR A 1043 15.66 7.08 55.55
C TYR A 1043 15.32 7.44 54.09
N GLN A 1044 16.07 6.90 53.12
CA GLN A 1044 15.88 7.15 51.68
C GLN A 1044 15.15 6.01 50.97
N HIS A 1045 14.99 4.86 51.62
CA HIS A 1045 14.25 3.73 51.06
C HIS A 1045 12.77 4.07 50.88
N HIS A 1046 12.12 3.42 49.92
CA HIS A 1046 10.69 3.52 49.62
C HIS A 1046 9.83 3.44 50.89
N GLY A 1047 8.82 4.30 50.94
CA GLY A 1047 7.89 4.44 52.06
C GLY A 1047 8.43 5.21 53.26
N SER A 1048 9.73 5.54 53.29
CA SER A 1048 10.31 6.33 54.38
C SER A 1048 9.77 7.76 54.37
N VAL A 1049 9.60 8.34 55.57
CA VAL A 1049 9.46 9.80 55.69
C VAL A 1049 10.86 10.38 55.49
N TYR A 1050 11.08 11.00 54.34
CA TYR A 1050 12.42 11.32 53.86
C TYR A 1050 13.20 12.17 54.87
N GLY A 1051 14.37 11.66 55.30
CA GLY A 1051 15.22 12.30 56.30
C GLY A 1051 14.75 12.19 57.75
N VAL A 1052 13.60 11.58 58.05
CA VAL A 1052 12.97 11.62 59.38
C VAL A 1052 12.68 10.25 59.96
N ILE A 1053 11.95 9.37 59.24
CA ILE A 1053 11.54 8.04 59.75
C ILE A 1053 11.82 6.99 58.68
N PRO A 1054 12.74 6.03 58.91
CA PRO A 1054 13.02 4.97 57.95
C PRO A 1054 11.88 3.95 57.89
N ALA A 1055 11.61 3.42 56.70
CA ALA A 1055 10.62 2.37 56.47
C ALA A 1055 11.21 0.96 56.56
N LYS A 1056 10.35 -0.02 56.86
CA LYS A 1056 10.69 -1.43 56.71
C LYS A 1056 10.77 -1.80 55.22
N GLN A 1057 11.89 -2.41 54.83
CA GLN A 1057 12.16 -2.85 53.46
C GLN A 1057 11.52 -4.22 53.15
N GLY A 1058 11.51 -4.59 51.86
CA GLY A 1058 11.19 -5.94 51.40
C GLY A 1058 9.71 -6.23 51.11
N HIS A 1059 8.87 -5.19 51.02
CA HIS A 1059 7.42 -5.31 50.79
C HIS A 1059 6.96 -4.79 49.41
N LEU A 1060 7.88 -4.28 48.59
CA LEU A 1060 7.61 -3.94 47.19
C LEU A 1060 7.39 -5.20 46.36
N ARG A 1061 6.44 -5.13 45.42
CA ARG A 1061 6.30 -6.11 44.35
C ARG A 1061 7.39 -5.92 43.29
N PRO A 1062 7.66 -6.95 42.46
CA PRO A 1062 8.58 -6.81 41.33
C PRO A 1062 8.28 -5.58 40.46
N VAL A 1063 9.34 -4.95 39.94
CA VAL A 1063 9.24 -3.82 39.00
C VAL A 1063 8.35 -4.21 37.81
N GLY A 1064 7.46 -3.31 37.41
CA GLY A 1064 6.42 -3.57 36.40
C GLY A 1064 5.09 -4.11 36.97
N GLU A 1065 5.03 -4.49 38.26
CA GLU A 1065 3.77 -4.82 38.94
C GLU A 1065 3.20 -3.61 39.71
N TRP A 1066 1.88 -3.64 39.90
CA TRP A 1066 1.16 -2.63 40.68
C TRP A 1066 1.27 -2.91 42.18
N ASN A 1067 1.76 -1.91 42.92
CA ASN A 1067 1.78 -1.85 44.38
C ASN A 1067 0.61 -1.01 44.89
N GLU A 1068 0.05 -1.34 46.05
CA GLU A 1068 -0.95 -0.52 46.74
C GLU A 1068 -0.32 0.13 47.98
N GLU A 1069 -0.50 1.44 48.14
CA GLU A 1069 -0.02 2.19 49.31
C GLU A 1069 -1.14 3.02 49.97
N GLU A 1070 -1.15 3.00 51.30
CA GLU A 1070 -1.97 3.86 52.14
C GLU A 1070 -1.07 4.73 53.05
N ILE A 1071 -1.26 6.05 52.98
CA ILE A 1071 -0.67 7.02 53.90
C ILE A 1071 -1.77 7.55 54.82
N TYR A 1072 -1.66 7.22 56.11
CA TYR A 1072 -2.48 7.79 57.18
C TYR A 1072 -1.67 8.89 57.88
N LEU A 1073 -2.25 10.09 58.01
CA LEU A 1073 -1.66 11.19 58.74
C LEU A 1073 -2.71 11.88 59.62
N LYS A 1074 -2.47 11.90 60.94
CA LYS A 1074 -3.33 12.62 61.90
C LYS A 1074 -2.49 13.34 62.95
N GLY A 1075 -2.53 14.67 62.94
CA GLY A 1075 -1.64 15.49 63.75
C GLY A 1075 -0.17 15.23 63.39
N ASN A 1076 0.58 14.61 64.31
CA ASN A 1076 1.97 14.16 64.09
C ASN A 1076 2.07 12.64 63.89
N LYS A 1077 0.97 11.89 64.04
CA LYS A 1077 0.97 10.45 63.84
C LYS A 1077 0.91 10.13 62.35
N ILE A 1078 1.91 9.41 61.87
CA ILE A 1078 1.98 8.95 60.48
C ILE A 1078 2.09 7.44 60.44
N ARG A 1079 1.38 6.83 59.49
CA ARG A 1079 1.50 5.42 59.16
C ARG A 1079 1.51 5.25 57.65
N VAL A 1080 2.45 4.48 57.13
CA VAL A 1080 2.53 4.08 55.72
C VAL A 1080 2.35 2.56 55.64
N THR A 1081 1.37 2.12 54.87
CA THR A 1081 1.05 0.71 54.64
C THR A 1081 1.26 0.39 53.19
N LEU A 1082 2.16 -0.55 52.89
CA LEU A 1082 2.48 -1.00 51.53
C LEU A 1082 2.04 -2.45 51.35
N ASN A 1083 1.23 -2.72 50.32
CA ASN A 1083 0.71 -4.05 49.99
C ASN A 1083 0.11 -4.78 51.21
N GLY A 1084 -0.64 -4.05 52.05
CA GLY A 1084 -1.25 -4.55 53.28
C GLY A 1084 -0.31 -4.67 54.49
N THR A 1085 0.97 -4.31 54.37
CA THR A 1085 1.95 -4.35 55.47
C THR A 1085 2.31 -2.95 55.96
N VAL A 1086 2.22 -2.71 57.26
CA VAL A 1086 2.64 -1.44 57.87
C VAL A 1086 4.18 -1.35 57.89
N ILE A 1087 4.71 -0.46 57.06
CA ILE A 1087 6.16 -0.24 56.88
C ILE A 1087 6.68 0.98 57.65
N VAL A 1088 5.82 1.94 57.96
CA VAL A 1088 6.09 3.05 58.88
C VAL A 1088 4.91 3.19 59.85
N ASP A 1089 5.19 3.32 61.14
CA ASP A 1089 4.21 3.74 62.17
C ASP A 1089 4.97 4.58 63.21
N GLY A 1090 4.74 5.89 63.22
CA GLY A 1090 5.58 6.81 63.97
C GLY A 1090 4.93 8.14 64.34
N ASP A 1091 5.64 8.90 65.17
CA ASP A 1091 5.30 10.27 65.53
C ASP A 1091 6.38 11.21 65.02
N LEU A 1092 6.00 12.11 64.11
CA LEU A 1092 6.91 13.04 63.44
C LEU A 1092 7.68 13.93 64.43
N ALA A 1093 7.04 14.38 65.52
CA ALA A 1093 7.69 15.27 66.48
C ALA A 1093 8.65 14.51 67.39
N GLU A 1094 8.34 13.26 67.73
CA GLU A 1094 9.24 12.41 68.50
C GLU A 1094 10.48 12.02 67.68
N ALA A 1095 10.27 11.68 66.41
CA ALA A 1095 11.35 11.31 65.49
C ALA A 1095 12.32 12.47 65.23
N SER A 1096 11.84 13.71 65.25
CA SER A 1096 12.66 14.90 64.98
C SER A 1096 13.13 15.65 66.22
N LYS A 1097 12.86 15.16 67.45
CA LYS A 1097 13.11 15.91 68.70
C LYS A 1097 14.58 16.30 68.92
N ASN A 1098 15.51 15.53 68.34
CA ASN A 1098 16.95 15.73 68.44
C ASN A 1098 17.58 16.16 67.10
N GLY A 1099 16.78 16.69 66.17
CA GLY A 1099 17.15 16.89 64.78
C GLY A 1099 16.71 15.72 63.90
N THR A 1100 16.75 15.92 62.57
CA THR A 1100 16.43 14.89 61.57
C THR A 1100 17.62 13.95 61.35
N LEU A 1101 17.35 12.76 60.79
CA LEU A 1101 18.37 11.73 60.53
C LEU A 1101 19.38 12.15 59.45
N ASP A 1102 18.97 13.05 58.55
CA ASP A 1102 19.82 13.62 57.51
C ASP A 1102 20.57 14.90 57.94
N HIS A 1103 20.34 15.34 59.19
CA HIS A 1103 20.92 16.54 59.80
C HIS A 1103 20.60 17.87 59.08
N LYS A 1104 19.55 17.92 58.25
CA LYS A 1104 19.10 19.14 57.58
C LYS A 1104 17.95 19.84 58.33
N GLN A 1105 17.72 21.11 58.00
CA GLN A 1105 16.52 21.79 58.48
C GLN A 1105 15.31 21.31 57.69
N HIS A 1106 14.26 20.89 58.40
CA HIS A 1106 13.04 20.35 57.80
C HIS A 1106 11.81 21.12 58.30
N PRO A 1107 11.59 22.37 57.81
CA PRO A 1107 10.55 23.25 58.33
C PRO A 1107 9.13 22.69 58.20
N GLY A 1108 8.90 21.82 57.21
CA GLY A 1108 7.59 21.22 56.98
C GLY A 1108 7.10 20.27 58.07
N LEU A 1109 7.97 19.77 58.96
CA LEU A 1109 7.57 18.99 60.14
C LEU A 1109 6.63 19.75 61.09
N THR A 1110 6.67 21.09 61.06
CA THR A 1110 5.78 21.93 61.88
C THR A 1110 4.46 22.29 61.18
N ARG A 1111 4.32 21.98 59.88
CA ARG A 1111 3.12 22.33 59.08
C ARG A 1111 1.92 21.49 59.47
N LYS A 1112 0.76 22.13 59.49
CA LYS A 1112 -0.53 21.52 59.82
C LYS A 1112 -1.41 21.25 58.61
N SER A 1113 -1.16 21.91 57.48
CA SER A 1113 -1.82 21.65 56.20
C SER A 1113 -0.92 21.93 55.00
N GLY A 1114 -1.30 21.38 53.85
CA GLY A 1114 -0.74 21.70 52.54
C GLY A 1114 -1.27 20.73 51.48
N HIS A 1115 -0.68 20.74 50.30
CA HIS A 1115 -1.08 19.89 49.19
C HIS A 1115 -0.56 18.45 49.34
N ILE A 1116 -1.26 17.51 48.71
CA ILE A 1116 -0.71 16.21 48.35
C ILE A 1116 -0.12 16.36 46.95
N GLY A 1117 1.06 15.80 46.68
CA GLY A 1117 1.65 15.92 45.36
C GLY A 1117 2.60 14.80 44.98
N PHE A 1118 2.89 14.71 43.69
CA PHE A 1118 3.94 13.87 43.14
C PHE A 1118 5.19 14.73 42.94
N LEU A 1119 6.28 14.32 43.58
CA LEU A 1119 7.56 15.01 43.62
C LEU A 1119 8.51 14.31 42.64
N GLY A 1120 8.33 14.59 41.35
CA GLY A 1120 8.99 13.85 40.29
C GLY A 1120 10.48 14.16 40.18
N HIS A 1121 11.32 13.11 40.14
CA HIS A 1121 12.77 13.21 39.99
C HIS A 1121 13.28 12.77 38.60
N GLY A 1122 12.47 12.97 37.56
CA GLY A 1122 12.91 12.73 36.18
C GLY A 1122 12.97 11.26 35.78
N SER A 1123 12.21 10.39 36.45
CA SER A 1123 12.05 8.97 36.09
C SER A 1123 10.58 8.62 35.86
N GLU A 1124 10.34 7.55 35.08
CA GLU A 1124 8.99 7.11 34.73
C GLU A 1124 8.34 6.29 35.86
N VAL A 1125 7.21 6.77 36.36
CA VAL A 1125 6.38 6.08 37.37
C VAL A 1125 4.94 6.18 36.94
N TYR A 1126 4.15 5.15 37.22
CA TYR A 1126 2.71 5.17 36.95
C TYR A 1126 1.92 5.16 38.24
N PHE A 1127 0.84 5.94 38.31
CA PHE A 1127 -0.09 5.97 39.43
C PHE A 1127 -1.52 5.75 38.94
N ARG A 1128 -2.36 5.06 39.73
CA ARG A 1128 -3.80 4.91 39.43
C ARG A 1128 -4.63 4.75 40.70
N ASN A 1129 -5.96 4.75 40.55
CA ASN A 1129 -6.91 4.47 41.63
C ASN A 1129 -6.69 5.37 42.85
N ILE A 1130 -6.53 6.68 42.62
CA ILE A 1130 -6.10 7.63 43.65
C ILE A 1130 -7.34 8.16 44.37
N ARG A 1131 -7.39 7.99 45.70
CA ARG A 1131 -8.48 8.49 46.54
C ARG A 1131 -7.99 9.00 47.90
N VAL A 1132 -8.74 9.93 48.46
CA VAL A 1132 -8.42 10.56 49.76
C VAL A 1132 -9.66 10.67 50.65
N LYS A 1133 -9.46 10.48 51.94
CA LYS A 1133 -10.46 10.68 52.99
C LYS A 1133 -9.91 11.69 54.00
N ARG A 1134 -10.70 12.70 54.36
CA ARG A 1134 -10.38 13.65 55.44
C ARG A 1134 -10.72 13.01 56.81
N LEU A 1135 -9.90 13.28 57.84
CA LEU A 1135 -10.01 12.66 59.19
C LEU A 1135 -10.51 13.58 60.29
#